data_AF-A0AAU3DBL4-F1
#
_entry.id   AF-A0AAU3DBL4-F1
#
_cell.length_a   1.000
_cell.length_b   1.000
_cell.length_c   1.000
_cell.angle_alpha   90.00
_cell.angle_beta   90.00
_cell.angle_gamma   90.00
#
_symmetry.space_group_name_H-M   'P 1'
#
loop_
_entity.id
_entity.type
_entity.pdbx_description
1 polymer ?
#
loop_
_entity_poly.entity_id
_entity_poly.type
_entity_poly.pdbx_seq_one_letter_code
_entity_poly.pdbx_strand_id
1 'polypeptide(L)'
;MAGAAATARVDVETVLLCDTLPDGTVAGVALVEPIYDTISGDRVGTRIVDPATGAAYAPAGTLQPCQPDGCNATTSVLVLCDTGTDGTATQFVRATTYDCEGALLATLDRTLDGAAYTVTGAVGVCPTAPDCESPTTPVTSVGLCLADGTPIAVTVVRDCTGAVTSEGWINLSTGAWSAGAAPAGTVACGESRSIQVSGTFCDVDDTTGDVLGLVLVEYTYDDTGAIASVRLVDAVTGGTYAPTGTVTVCPAGVEQPERDAIQLCDVAADGTVTQFVRDYARDENGAIVGHSDYTLAGTAYTPAGTVGRCCDTSVVAECTYSLPDVVTGFDLTDPAYAGCWVGAALNPTYEFGDRVTSWEATYASDTGSGSAVGFTSPDLGGVLAFTAFTPALPVNPANSSPSYVGTAVVNGVTVTLTLTGGDGVGMRTATGAELTVGGGDGFRLQFSEPVRLTLTTGAFADNSGNLHERFCGVTAETVPWPALKLADCNGDITALDGLTGEPLPAGAVLECRAPGADPCETTAVQTVRLCDLDPTVEADEDGRRCAIPFLRHLAYDCAGELHGFHDTGLDGTTPYTPVQVVDCQCESGDGLTSTIEVPWTVVSVVEDPAGLPRQDFIYTISPENDPSRVGTIRAHVSRQAGGACGAYNIDALVFSNTSAYTLTLDEVAQEMSYLRVDLLDFDGFEPVGINSGSSEPTRLGGTAGWNAAHTRIVPAENDGTGYLYWDNPPASVGWTVYNSGGGVSCSALGFQGMTVEPGGCCGGSSSEGCSDCDTITLCDVPAGGGGPVSFLRHICRDCAGAVTAVTDTALDAITPYTPAGVVTDCGAVGDCPSSYSTECWSLVTAQASYDNTRGGTCGQVDPASMAACAGNWRITSWIIDGAEQITGAPAEFVATGCGGNPDQFHGAWAAALGAIDPSSSWEAAYNGSCLFFIRTASVDPNRVYGQMVMYRTEAPAQVYTLTPASTRTEIPYTKRFTQECDGTTSVSWLDADGVEVEEPEGDLTACEGGTRPVDPSDPDDGMVVDTGVRAVTGTAVQDLAAEFADLQSVSLTVLAGAVAVTMADGSDVAIPAGVAMTWSVAKDTDTALSAASFAGADASATFLLNWTYLS
;
A
#
# COMPACT_ATOMS: atom_id res chain seq x y z
N MET A 1 14.24 -53.50 -1.42
CA MET A 1 13.62 -53.37 -0.08
C MET A 1 12.46 -52.42 -0.24
N ALA A 2 11.24 -52.81 0.12
CA ALA A 2 10.08 -51.92 0.06
C ALA A 2 10.19 -50.92 1.21
N GLY A 3 10.22 -49.62 0.88
CA GLY A 3 10.23 -48.54 1.87
C GLY A 3 8.91 -48.52 2.64
N ALA A 4 8.98 -48.39 3.96
CA ALA A 4 7.81 -48.21 4.80
C ALA A 4 7.13 -46.88 4.44
N ALA A 5 5.81 -46.90 4.28
CA ALA A 5 5.01 -45.69 4.09
C ALA A 5 5.18 -44.78 5.32
N ALA A 6 5.40 -43.49 5.08
CA ALA A 6 5.44 -42.48 6.13
C ALA A 6 4.09 -42.47 6.88
N THR A 7 4.15 -42.45 8.21
CA THR A 7 2.99 -42.30 9.08
C THR A 7 2.32 -40.96 8.79
N ALA A 8 1.00 -40.94 8.57
CA ALA A 8 0.24 -39.72 8.33
C ALA A 8 0.44 -38.74 9.50
N ARG A 9 0.66 -37.46 9.19
CA ARG A 9 0.71 -36.39 10.19
C ARG A 9 -0.73 -36.07 10.60
N VAL A 10 -0.95 -35.95 11.90
CA VAL A 10 -2.28 -35.85 12.50
C VAL A 10 -2.35 -34.60 13.37
N ASP A 11 -3.43 -33.83 13.25
CA ASP A 11 -3.73 -32.71 14.14
C ASP A 11 -4.75 -33.16 15.22
N VAL A 12 -4.61 -32.65 16.44
CA VAL A 12 -5.42 -33.08 17.59
C VAL A 12 -5.96 -31.87 18.33
N GLU A 13 -7.27 -31.66 18.20
CA GLU A 13 -8.01 -30.71 19.02
C GLU A 13 -8.39 -31.38 20.35
N THR A 14 -8.59 -30.63 21.44
CA THR A 14 -8.97 -31.24 22.74
C THR A 14 -10.12 -30.49 23.40
N VAL A 15 -11.17 -31.21 23.79
CA VAL A 15 -12.37 -30.68 24.48
C VAL A 15 -12.59 -31.42 25.79
N LEU A 16 -12.64 -30.70 26.92
CA LEU A 16 -12.91 -31.28 28.23
C LEU A 16 -14.43 -31.40 28.45
N LEU A 17 -14.92 -32.62 28.69
CA LEU A 17 -16.33 -32.92 28.96
C LEU A 17 -16.50 -33.65 30.29
N CYS A 18 -17.62 -33.43 30.96
CA CYS A 18 -18.02 -34.16 32.15
C CYS A 18 -18.86 -35.38 31.77
N ASP A 19 -18.53 -36.51 32.36
CA ASP A 19 -19.25 -37.75 32.23
C ASP A 19 -20.37 -37.80 33.27
N THR A 20 -21.56 -37.34 32.88
CA THR A 20 -22.67 -37.17 33.81
C THR A 20 -23.61 -38.37 33.75
N LEU A 21 -23.85 -38.98 34.90
CA LEU A 21 -24.79 -40.10 35.07
C LEU A 21 -26.25 -39.61 34.90
N PRO A 22 -27.20 -40.53 34.63
CA PRO A 22 -28.61 -40.17 34.45
C PRO A 22 -29.27 -39.46 35.65
N ASP A 23 -28.67 -39.51 36.84
CA ASP A 23 -29.14 -38.81 38.04
C ASP A 23 -28.57 -37.39 38.20
N GLY A 24 -27.78 -36.92 37.21
CA GLY A 24 -27.15 -35.60 37.20
C GLY A 24 -25.82 -35.53 37.93
N THR A 25 -25.34 -36.62 38.53
CA THR A 25 -24.02 -36.64 39.18
C THR A 25 -22.90 -36.85 38.15
N VAL A 26 -21.77 -36.18 38.33
CA VAL A 26 -20.59 -36.33 37.48
C VAL A 26 -19.79 -37.55 37.95
N ALA A 27 -19.69 -38.59 37.10
CA ALA A 27 -18.91 -39.80 37.36
C ALA A 27 -17.40 -39.59 37.13
N GLY A 28 -17.04 -38.64 36.27
CA GLY A 28 -15.66 -38.27 35.97
C GLY A 28 -15.58 -37.17 34.92
N VAL A 29 -14.35 -36.84 34.54
CA VAL A 29 -14.06 -35.85 33.49
C VAL A 29 -13.30 -36.59 32.38
N ALA A 30 -13.62 -36.28 31.13
CA ALA A 30 -13.03 -36.88 29.95
C ALA A 30 -12.49 -35.79 29.02
N LEU A 31 -11.28 -35.96 28.53
CA LEU A 31 -10.73 -35.14 27.44
C LEU A 31 -11.05 -35.86 26.11
N VAL A 32 -11.89 -35.23 25.30
CA VAL A 32 -12.26 -35.72 23.96
C VAL A 32 -11.35 -35.06 22.94
N GLU A 33 -10.71 -35.90 22.13
CA GLU A 33 -9.66 -35.48 21.21
C GLU A 33 -10.07 -35.85 19.78
N PRO A 34 -10.69 -34.94 19.01
CA PRO A 34 -10.80 -35.08 17.57
C PRO A 34 -9.41 -35.17 16.93
N ILE A 35 -9.25 -36.14 16.05
CA ILE A 35 -8.00 -36.46 15.37
C ILE A 35 -8.25 -36.17 13.88
N TYR A 36 -7.52 -35.23 13.29
CA TYR A 36 -7.65 -34.79 11.89
C TYR A 36 -6.45 -35.21 11.06
N ASP A 37 -6.69 -35.56 9.80
CA ASP A 37 -5.63 -35.72 8.79
C ASP A 37 -5.13 -34.34 8.37
N THR A 38 -3.83 -34.08 8.53
CA THR A 38 -3.26 -32.75 8.23
C THR A 38 -3.18 -32.42 6.73
N ILE A 39 -3.43 -33.39 5.83
CA ILE A 39 -3.36 -33.18 4.39
C ILE A 39 -4.76 -32.90 3.83
N SER A 40 -5.78 -33.63 4.27
CA SER A 40 -7.15 -33.40 3.79
C SER A 40 -7.99 -32.51 4.70
N GLY A 41 -7.59 -32.31 5.96
CA GLY A 41 -8.42 -31.67 6.99
C GLY A 41 -9.54 -32.56 7.52
N ASP A 42 -9.69 -33.79 7.01
CA ASP A 42 -10.76 -34.69 7.43
C ASP A 42 -10.52 -35.22 8.85
N ARG A 43 -11.59 -35.33 9.63
CA ARG A 43 -11.54 -36.01 10.93
C ARG A 43 -11.38 -37.53 10.72
N VAL A 44 -10.21 -38.05 11.07
CA VAL A 44 -9.88 -39.48 10.97
C VAL A 44 -10.14 -40.27 12.25
N GLY A 45 -10.40 -39.59 13.38
CA GLY A 45 -10.75 -40.28 14.61
C GLY A 45 -11.19 -39.40 15.78
N THR A 46 -11.49 -40.08 16.88
CA THR A 46 -11.73 -39.46 18.19
C THR A 46 -11.13 -40.35 19.26
N ARG A 47 -10.31 -39.79 20.14
CA ARG A 47 -9.84 -40.47 21.36
C ARG A 47 -10.49 -39.82 22.57
N ILE A 48 -10.96 -40.62 23.51
CA ILE A 48 -11.50 -40.12 24.79
C ILE A 48 -10.55 -40.60 25.86
N VAL A 49 -9.93 -39.68 26.59
CA VAL A 49 -8.92 -40.01 27.61
C VAL A 49 -9.25 -39.36 28.95
N ASP A 50 -8.75 -39.97 30.01
CA ASP A 50 -8.80 -39.42 31.36
C ASP A 50 -7.79 -38.26 31.41
N PRO A 51 -8.22 -37.03 31.74
CA PRO A 51 -7.35 -35.85 31.66
C PRO A 51 -6.20 -35.89 32.68
N ALA A 52 -6.31 -36.67 33.75
CA ALA A 52 -5.26 -36.78 34.77
C ALA A 52 -4.20 -37.83 34.41
N THR A 53 -4.57 -38.88 33.66
CA THR A 53 -3.70 -40.03 33.40
C THR A 53 -3.35 -40.26 31.93
N GLY A 54 -4.08 -39.63 31.00
CA GLY A 54 -3.98 -39.88 29.57
C GLY A 54 -4.45 -41.29 29.13
N ALA A 55 -4.94 -42.11 30.06
CA ALA A 55 -5.47 -43.44 29.74
C ALA A 55 -6.82 -43.33 29.01
N ALA A 56 -7.17 -44.33 28.19
CA ALA A 56 -8.48 -44.35 27.54
C ALA A 56 -9.62 -44.31 28.58
N TYR A 57 -10.50 -43.33 28.45
CA TYR A 57 -11.64 -43.11 29.35
C TYR A 57 -12.91 -43.63 28.70
N ALA A 58 -13.60 -44.53 29.41
CA ALA A 58 -14.88 -45.08 28.98
C ALA A 58 -16.01 -44.38 29.75
N PRO A 59 -16.83 -43.54 29.10
CA PRO A 59 -17.90 -42.83 29.78
C PRO A 59 -18.92 -43.79 30.43
N ALA A 60 -19.22 -43.57 31.70
CA ALA A 60 -20.26 -44.27 32.46
C ALA A 60 -21.65 -43.64 32.26
N GLY A 61 -21.71 -42.39 31.81
CA GLY A 61 -22.88 -41.59 31.51
C GLY A 61 -22.76 -40.85 30.17
N THR A 62 -23.41 -39.68 30.07
CA THR A 62 -23.36 -38.84 28.87
C THR A 62 -22.26 -37.80 29.03
N LEU A 63 -21.31 -37.77 28.10
CA LEU A 63 -20.34 -36.69 27.98
C LEU A 63 -21.06 -35.40 27.58
N GLN A 64 -21.01 -34.41 28.44
CA GLN A 64 -21.56 -33.07 28.21
C GLN A 64 -20.57 -32.02 28.70
N PRO A 65 -20.66 -30.76 28.27
CA PRO A 65 -19.86 -29.69 28.85
C PRO A 65 -19.96 -29.74 30.38
N CYS A 66 -18.85 -29.60 31.09
CA CYS A 66 -18.83 -29.60 32.54
C CYS A 66 -19.61 -28.40 33.08
N GLN A 67 -20.91 -28.56 33.31
CA GLN A 67 -21.74 -27.59 33.99
C GLN A 67 -22.04 -28.04 35.43
N PRO A 68 -21.30 -27.53 36.42
CA PRO A 68 -21.82 -27.35 37.77
C PRO A 68 -22.10 -25.85 37.97
N ASP A 69 -23.36 -25.49 38.25
CA ASP A 69 -23.75 -24.23 38.90
C ASP A 69 -23.06 -22.93 38.43
N GLY A 70 -22.93 -22.73 37.12
CA GLY A 70 -22.70 -21.40 36.53
C GLY A 70 -21.26 -20.92 36.43
N CYS A 71 -20.25 -21.78 36.56
CA CYS A 71 -18.87 -21.41 36.22
C CYS A 71 -18.09 -22.60 35.65
N ASN A 72 -17.50 -22.43 34.45
CA ASN A 72 -16.76 -23.48 33.76
C ASN A 72 -15.29 -23.47 34.20
N ALA A 73 -14.72 -24.65 34.48
CA ALA A 73 -13.28 -24.80 34.70
C ALA A 73 -12.50 -24.37 33.45
N THR A 74 -11.48 -23.54 33.62
CA THR A 74 -10.68 -23.01 32.50
C THR A 74 -9.45 -23.87 32.30
N THR A 75 -9.18 -24.32 31.07
CA THR A 75 -7.93 -25.02 30.74
C THR A 75 -7.05 -24.11 29.90
N SER A 76 -5.83 -23.83 30.37
CA SER A 76 -4.80 -23.14 29.59
C SER A 76 -3.81 -24.15 29.03
N VAL A 77 -3.39 -23.97 27.78
CA VAL A 77 -2.38 -24.81 27.13
C VAL A 77 -1.17 -23.94 26.83
N LEU A 78 0.00 -24.33 27.35
CA LEU A 78 1.25 -23.61 27.17
C LEU A 78 2.34 -24.57 26.71
N VAL A 79 3.18 -24.13 25.77
CA VAL A 79 4.45 -24.81 25.48
C VAL A 79 5.48 -24.34 26.49
N LEU A 80 6.07 -25.26 27.24
CA LEU A 80 7.04 -25.00 28.29
C LEU A 80 8.29 -25.85 28.09
N CYS A 81 9.39 -25.45 28.72
CA CYS A 81 10.63 -26.21 28.72
C CYS A 81 10.87 -26.84 30.09
N ASP A 82 11.15 -28.14 30.07
CA ASP A 82 11.65 -28.90 31.20
C ASP A 82 13.18 -28.87 31.17
N THR A 83 13.78 -28.04 32.03
CA THR A 83 15.24 -27.83 32.05
C THR A 83 15.89 -28.78 33.05
N GLY A 84 16.60 -29.78 32.54
CA GLY A 84 17.36 -30.74 33.33
C GLY A 84 18.46 -30.07 34.17
N THR A 85 18.97 -30.78 35.18
CA THR A 85 20.07 -30.29 36.03
C THR A 85 21.38 -30.04 35.27
N ASP A 86 21.48 -30.54 34.05
CA ASP A 86 22.59 -30.35 33.12
C ASP A 86 22.40 -29.14 32.18
N GLY A 87 21.27 -28.42 32.29
CA GLY A 87 20.92 -27.28 31.45
C GLY A 87 20.20 -27.65 30.14
N THR A 88 19.95 -28.93 29.88
CA THR A 88 19.21 -29.37 28.69
C THR A 88 17.74 -29.02 28.84
N ALA A 89 17.20 -28.18 27.95
CA ALA A 89 15.78 -27.83 27.92
C ALA A 89 15.03 -28.75 26.95
N THR A 90 14.04 -29.50 27.45
CA THR A 90 13.14 -30.32 26.62
C THR A 90 11.77 -29.66 26.51
N GLN A 91 11.32 -29.35 25.29
CA GLN A 91 10.00 -28.75 25.07
C GLN A 91 8.88 -29.78 25.29
N PHE A 92 7.79 -29.33 25.91
CA PHE A 92 6.57 -30.10 26.09
C PHE A 92 5.36 -29.17 26.17
N VAL A 93 4.17 -29.69 25.88
CA VAL A 93 2.89 -29.01 26.05
C VAL A 93 2.33 -29.32 27.44
N ARG A 94 2.00 -28.29 28.21
CA ARG A 94 1.30 -28.39 29.49
C ARG A 94 -0.12 -27.84 29.35
N ALA A 95 -1.11 -28.70 29.55
CA ALA A 95 -2.48 -28.29 29.76
C ALA A 95 -2.75 -28.16 31.27
N THR A 96 -3.19 -27.00 31.72
CA THR A 96 -3.43 -26.68 33.13
C THR A 96 -4.89 -26.31 33.31
N THR A 97 -5.64 -27.09 34.09
CA THR A 97 -7.06 -26.85 34.34
C THR A 97 -7.25 -26.23 35.72
N TYR A 98 -7.97 -25.11 35.79
CA TYR A 98 -8.32 -24.40 37.02
C TYR A 98 -9.82 -24.50 37.29
N ASP A 99 -10.20 -24.51 38.57
CA ASP A 99 -11.59 -24.33 38.98
C ASP A 99 -11.99 -22.85 38.93
N CYS A 100 -13.24 -22.59 39.30
CA CYS A 100 -13.85 -21.27 39.27
C CYS A 100 -13.27 -20.26 40.26
N GLU A 101 -12.56 -20.72 41.29
CA GLU A 101 -11.84 -19.87 42.22
C GLU A 101 -10.38 -19.65 41.80
N GLY A 102 -9.98 -20.16 40.63
CA GLY A 102 -8.61 -20.14 40.13
C GLY A 102 -7.71 -21.18 40.80
N ALA A 103 -8.27 -22.15 41.53
CA ALA A 103 -7.51 -23.24 42.12
C ALA A 103 -7.17 -24.29 41.06
N LEU A 104 -5.93 -24.76 41.07
CA LEU A 104 -5.44 -25.75 40.12
C LEU A 104 -6.10 -27.12 40.34
N LEU A 105 -6.84 -27.61 39.35
CA LEU A 105 -7.48 -28.93 39.35
C LEU A 105 -6.59 -30.03 38.76
N ALA A 106 -5.93 -29.77 37.62
CA ALA A 106 -5.11 -30.76 36.93
C ALA A 106 -4.00 -30.13 36.10
N THR A 107 -2.90 -30.88 35.91
CA THR A 107 -1.85 -30.61 34.92
C THR A 107 -1.64 -31.86 34.08
N LEU A 108 -1.63 -31.70 32.76
CA LEU A 108 -1.36 -32.77 31.81
C LEU A 108 -0.21 -32.35 30.91
N ASP A 109 0.90 -33.08 31.03
CA ASP A 109 2.13 -32.81 30.30
C ASP A 109 2.26 -33.81 29.14
N ARG A 110 2.53 -33.29 27.94
CA ARG A 110 2.73 -34.10 26.74
C ARG A 110 3.90 -33.61 25.92
N THR A 111 4.55 -34.51 25.20
CA THR A 111 5.49 -34.14 24.16
C THR A 111 4.75 -33.41 23.02
N LEU A 112 5.47 -32.71 22.15
CA LEU A 112 4.87 -31.97 21.03
C LEU A 112 4.11 -32.88 20.03
N ASP A 113 4.42 -34.18 19.99
CA ASP A 113 3.72 -35.22 19.22
C ASP A 113 2.56 -35.89 20.01
N GLY A 114 2.21 -35.36 21.18
CA GLY A 114 1.03 -35.76 21.95
C GLY A 114 1.19 -37.00 22.84
N ALA A 115 2.39 -37.56 22.98
CA ALA A 115 2.66 -38.63 23.96
C ALA A 115 2.76 -38.07 25.38
N ALA A 116 2.44 -38.86 26.41
CA ALA A 116 2.54 -38.40 27.80
C ALA A 116 4.01 -38.04 28.16
N TYR A 117 4.21 -36.86 28.72
CA TYR A 117 5.52 -36.36 29.15
C TYR A 117 5.60 -36.34 30.68
N THR A 118 6.75 -36.69 31.24
CA THR A 118 7.02 -36.59 32.67
C THR A 118 8.11 -35.57 32.88
N VAL A 119 7.77 -34.45 33.51
CA VAL A 119 8.74 -33.41 33.88
C VAL A 119 9.75 -33.97 34.87
N THR A 120 11.04 -33.78 34.57
CA THR A 120 12.18 -34.29 35.34
C THR A 120 13.09 -33.19 35.90
N GLY A 121 12.96 -31.97 35.39
CA GLY A 121 13.73 -30.77 35.74
C GLY A 121 12.85 -29.57 36.10
N ALA A 122 13.41 -28.37 35.95
CA ALA A 122 12.72 -27.11 36.25
C ALA A 122 11.87 -26.68 35.06
N VAL A 123 10.56 -26.52 35.28
CA VAL A 123 9.63 -26.03 34.26
C VAL A 123 9.67 -24.51 34.22
N GLY A 124 9.90 -23.95 33.04
CA GLY A 124 9.80 -22.52 32.79
C GLY A 124 9.35 -22.23 31.36
N VAL A 125 9.12 -20.95 31.07
CA VAL A 125 9.10 -20.48 29.68
C VAL A 125 10.43 -20.88 29.08
N CYS A 126 10.40 -21.45 27.88
CA CYS A 126 11.63 -21.79 27.19
C CYS A 126 12.53 -20.55 27.14
N PRO A 127 13.78 -20.62 27.62
CA PRO A 127 14.69 -19.49 27.54
C PRO A 127 14.72 -19.05 26.07
N THR A 128 14.53 -17.76 25.82
CA THR A 128 14.71 -17.16 24.50
C THR A 128 16.15 -17.46 24.10
N ALA A 129 16.30 -18.51 23.30
CA ALA A 129 17.58 -18.87 22.72
C ALA A 129 18.01 -17.72 21.79
N PRO A 130 19.30 -17.39 21.72
CA PRO A 130 19.80 -16.34 20.84
C PRO A 130 19.38 -16.64 19.38
N ASP A 131 18.54 -15.76 18.83
CA ASP A 131 18.21 -15.46 17.43
C ASP A 131 18.28 -16.56 16.33
N CYS A 132 18.17 -17.84 16.67
CA CYS A 132 18.33 -18.92 15.67
C CYS A 132 17.31 -20.07 15.76
N GLU A 133 16.14 -19.86 16.37
CA GLU A 133 15.04 -20.85 16.42
C GLU A 133 13.73 -20.41 15.74
N SER A 134 13.75 -19.38 14.89
CA SER A 134 12.74 -19.27 13.83
C SER A 134 13.38 -19.70 12.53
N PRO A 135 12.82 -20.66 11.75
CA PRO A 135 13.25 -20.85 10.38
C PRO A 135 13.10 -19.50 9.68
N THR A 136 14.22 -18.87 9.36
CA THR A 136 14.22 -17.60 8.64
C THR A 136 13.43 -17.78 7.35
N THR A 137 12.71 -16.72 6.98
CA THR A 137 12.10 -16.47 5.66
C THR A 137 12.81 -17.22 4.52
N PRO A 138 12.08 -17.74 3.51
CA PRO A 138 12.65 -18.56 2.45
C PRO A 138 13.92 -17.91 1.89
N VAL A 139 15.05 -18.55 2.15
CA VAL A 139 16.36 -18.02 1.79
C VAL A 139 16.61 -18.48 0.37
N THR A 140 16.47 -17.54 -0.57
CA THR A 140 16.77 -17.65 -2.01
C THR A 140 15.88 -18.56 -2.86
N SER A 141 15.36 -17.99 -3.95
CA SER A 141 14.91 -18.72 -5.14
C SER A 141 16.10 -18.96 -6.06
N VAL A 142 16.42 -20.23 -6.34
CA VAL A 142 17.27 -20.56 -7.49
C VAL A 142 16.37 -20.59 -8.72
N GLY A 143 16.61 -19.71 -9.69
CA GLY A 143 15.94 -19.74 -10.99
C GLY A 143 16.34 -21.00 -11.76
N LEU A 144 15.43 -21.99 -11.81
CA LEU A 144 15.56 -23.19 -12.61
C LEU A 144 14.54 -23.15 -13.75
N CYS A 145 14.70 -24.02 -14.73
CA CYS A 145 13.80 -24.23 -15.85
C CYS A 145 13.33 -25.70 -15.80
N LEU A 146 12.03 -25.94 -15.93
CA LEU A 146 11.51 -27.27 -16.27
C LEU A 146 12.11 -27.75 -17.60
N ALA A 147 11.99 -29.04 -17.91
CA ALA A 147 12.53 -29.61 -19.14
C ALA A 147 11.97 -28.97 -20.44
N ASP A 148 10.82 -28.30 -20.35
CA ASP A 148 10.20 -27.55 -21.45
C ASP A 148 10.65 -26.07 -21.53
N GLY A 149 11.53 -25.63 -20.63
CA GLY A 149 12.03 -24.25 -20.55
C GLY A 149 11.23 -23.34 -19.62
N THR A 150 10.17 -23.83 -18.97
CA THR A 150 9.35 -23.00 -18.07
C THR A 150 10.16 -22.61 -16.82
N PRO A 151 10.31 -21.31 -16.51
CA PRO A 151 11.05 -20.86 -15.35
C PRO A 151 10.30 -21.20 -14.05
N ILE A 152 11.04 -21.69 -13.06
CA ILE A 152 10.55 -22.02 -11.72
C ILE A 152 11.50 -21.43 -10.65
N ALA A 153 10.97 -21.16 -9.47
CA ALA A 153 11.73 -20.81 -8.27
C ALA A 153 11.56 -21.91 -7.23
N VAL A 154 12.64 -22.61 -6.88
CA VAL A 154 12.60 -23.60 -5.79
C VAL A 154 12.68 -22.88 -4.45
N THR A 155 11.76 -23.17 -3.54
CA THR A 155 11.79 -22.66 -2.17
C THR A 155 12.60 -23.63 -1.32
N VAL A 156 13.70 -23.13 -0.76
CA VAL A 156 14.54 -23.89 0.17
C VAL A 156 14.52 -23.25 1.55
N VAL A 157 14.47 -24.11 2.55
CA VAL A 157 14.61 -23.76 3.97
C VAL A 157 15.83 -24.48 4.49
N ARG A 158 16.53 -23.82 5.41
CA ARG A 158 17.68 -24.39 6.10
C ARG A 158 17.30 -24.64 7.55
N ASP A 159 17.47 -25.87 8.00
CA ASP A 159 17.30 -26.20 9.41
C ASP A 159 18.53 -25.82 10.25
N CYS A 160 18.40 -25.93 11.57
CA CYS A 160 19.41 -25.53 12.55
C CYS A 160 20.70 -26.37 12.50
N THR A 161 20.72 -27.48 11.75
CA THR A 161 21.94 -28.28 11.52
C THR A 161 22.65 -27.88 10.22
N GLY A 162 22.13 -26.86 9.53
CA GLY A 162 22.56 -26.46 8.21
C GLY A 162 22.04 -27.37 7.11
N ALA A 163 21.11 -28.28 7.38
CA ALA A 163 20.51 -29.12 6.35
C ALA A 163 19.49 -28.30 5.56
N VAL A 164 19.64 -28.34 4.23
CA VAL A 164 18.75 -27.62 3.31
C VAL A 164 17.67 -28.59 2.85
N THR A 165 16.41 -28.22 3.05
CA THR A 165 15.24 -28.95 2.55
C THR A 165 14.46 -28.07 1.58
N SER A 166 14.12 -28.62 0.42
CA SER A 166 13.19 -27.98 -0.51
C SER A 166 11.77 -28.27 -0.04
N GLU A 167 11.00 -27.22 0.25
CA GLU A 167 9.60 -27.35 0.66
C GLU A 167 8.64 -27.37 -0.54
N GLY A 168 9.05 -26.74 -1.64
CA GLY A 168 8.25 -26.64 -2.85
C GLY A 168 8.96 -25.88 -3.96
N TRP A 169 8.22 -25.60 -5.03
CA TRP A 169 8.67 -24.74 -6.12
C TRP A 169 7.49 -23.96 -6.69
N ILE A 170 7.76 -22.75 -7.14
CA ILE A 170 6.79 -21.83 -7.75
C ILE A 170 7.06 -21.82 -9.25
N ASN A 171 6.04 -22.07 -10.06
CA ASN A 171 6.11 -21.80 -11.49
C ASN A 171 6.09 -20.28 -11.70
N LEU A 172 7.19 -19.71 -12.20
CA LEU A 172 7.33 -18.26 -12.34
C LEU A 172 6.50 -17.69 -13.51
N SER A 173 6.01 -18.54 -14.41
CA SER A 173 5.10 -18.14 -15.49
C SER A 173 3.64 -18.17 -15.08
N THR A 174 3.25 -18.98 -14.09
CA THR A 174 1.85 -19.13 -13.66
C THR A 174 1.59 -18.71 -12.22
N GLY A 175 2.62 -18.45 -11.42
CA GLY A 175 2.54 -18.18 -9.98
C GLY A 175 2.18 -19.40 -9.13
N ALA A 176 1.93 -20.57 -9.73
CA ALA A 176 1.46 -21.75 -9.01
C ALA A 176 2.57 -22.36 -8.14
N TRP A 177 2.28 -22.54 -6.84
CA TRP A 177 3.15 -23.27 -5.92
C TRP A 177 2.86 -24.77 -5.99
N SER A 178 3.91 -25.59 -5.92
CA SER A 178 3.83 -27.04 -5.85
C SER A 178 4.68 -27.53 -4.68
N ALA A 179 4.05 -28.26 -3.76
CA ALA A 179 4.72 -28.88 -2.62
C ALA A 179 5.73 -29.96 -3.06
N GLY A 180 6.88 -30.02 -2.39
CA GLY A 180 7.90 -31.04 -2.60
C GLY A 180 8.95 -30.69 -3.66
N ALA A 181 9.84 -31.66 -3.93
CA ALA A 181 10.97 -31.44 -4.83
C ALA A 181 10.51 -31.08 -6.26
N ALA A 182 11.26 -30.19 -6.92
CA ALA A 182 11.04 -29.87 -8.33
C ALA A 182 11.08 -31.13 -9.22
N PRO A 183 10.30 -31.19 -10.32
CA PRO A 183 10.28 -32.34 -11.21
C PRO A 183 11.69 -32.70 -11.70
N ALA A 184 12.00 -33.99 -11.74
CA ALA A 184 13.27 -34.49 -12.23
C ALA A 184 13.53 -34.01 -13.68
N GLY A 185 14.72 -33.47 -13.95
CA GLY A 185 15.07 -32.85 -15.23
C GLY A 185 14.95 -31.32 -15.24
N THR A 186 14.71 -30.70 -14.09
CA THR A 186 14.87 -29.25 -13.91
C THR A 186 16.35 -28.85 -13.95
N VAL A 187 16.68 -27.83 -14.73
CA VAL A 187 18.06 -27.37 -14.96
C VAL A 187 18.14 -25.86 -14.75
N ALA A 188 19.32 -25.33 -14.41
CA ALA A 188 19.51 -23.88 -14.38
C ALA A 188 19.19 -23.30 -15.77
N CYS A 189 18.43 -22.20 -15.81
CA CYS A 189 18.11 -21.53 -17.06
C CYS A 189 19.40 -20.91 -17.64
N GLY A 190 20.13 -21.66 -18.46
CA GLY A 190 21.19 -21.12 -19.32
C GLY A 190 22.58 -21.74 -19.21
N GLU A 191 23.10 -22.14 -18.04
CA GLU A 191 24.41 -22.82 -17.90
C GLU A 191 24.54 -23.71 -16.64
N SER A 192 25.29 -24.82 -16.72
CA SER A 192 25.41 -25.88 -15.68
C SER A 192 26.36 -25.59 -14.51
N ARG A 193 26.63 -24.31 -14.21
CA ARG A 193 27.58 -23.88 -13.18
C ARG A 193 26.89 -22.91 -12.22
N SER A 194 26.93 -23.20 -10.92
CA SER A 194 26.45 -22.27 -9.89
C SER A 194 27.57 -22.01 -8.89
N ILE A 195 27.83 -20.72 -8.64
CA ILE A 195 28.69 -20.27 -7.55
C ILE A 195 27.76 -19.77 -6.46
N GLN A 196 27.81 -20.39 -5.28
CA GLN A 196 27.04 -19.93 -4.14
C GLN A 196 27.75 -18.69 -3.57
N VAL A 197 27.19 -17.50 -3.80
CA VAL A 197 27.75 -16.22 -3.31
C VAL A 197 27.31 -15.91 -1.88
N SER A 198 26.57 -16.81 -1.23
CA SER A 198 26.05 -16.61 0.12
C SER A 198 27.10 -17.01 1.17
N GLY A 199 28.12 -16.15 1.29
CA GLY A 199 29.16 -16.19 2.33
C GLY A 199 30.55 -16.56 1.83
N THR A 200 31.55 -15.71 2.10
CA THR A 200 32.98 -16.04 1.95
C THR A 200 33.41 -16.87 3.16
N PHE A 201 33.96 -18.06 2.93
CA PHE A 201 34.52 -18.92 3.98
C PHE A 201 36.01 -18.63 4.19
N CYS A 202 36.56 -19.02 5.34
CA CYS A 202 37.98 -18.95 5.62
C CYS A 202 38.56 -20.35 5.77
N ASP A 203 39.70 -20.59 5.15
CA ASP A 203 40.60 -21.68 5.51
C ASP A 203 41.37 -21.28 6.77
N VAL A 204 41.08 -21.90 7.91
CA VAL A 204 41.65 -21.53 9.22
C VAL A 204 42.65 -22.60 9.66
N ASP A 205 43.85 -22.21 10.04
CA ASP A 205 44.85 -23.13 10.61
C ASP A 205 44.33 -23.71 11.92
N ASP A 206 44.15 -25.03 11.98
CA ASP A 206 43.59 -25.73 13.15
C ASP A 206 44.43 -25.59 14.43
N THR A 207 45.70 -25.21 14.30
CA THR A 207 46.65 -25.09 15.41
C THR A 207 46.77 -23.66 15.91
N THR A 208 46.77 -22.67 15.02
CA THR A 208 46.99 -21.26 15.38
C THR A 208 45.71 -20.42 15.39
N GLY A 209 44.68 -20.82 14.66
CA GLY A 209 43.46 -20.03 14.45
C GLY A 209 43.62 -18.92 13.39
N ASP A 210 44.77 -18.85 12.71
CA ASP A 210 45.01 -17.85 11.66
C ASP A 210 44.25 -18.19 10.37
N VAL A 211 43.78 -17.16 9.66
CA VAL A 211 43.18 -17.34 8.33
C VAL A 211 44.28 -17.49 7.27
N LEU A 212 44.32 -18.67 6.66
CA LEU A 212 45.26 -19.07 5.61
C LEU A 212 44.79 -18.65 4.21
N GLY A 213 43.48 -18.42 4.03
CA GLY A 213 42.92 -17.85 2.80
C GLY A 213 41.40 -17.77 2.80
N LEU A 214 40.86 -16.97 1.87
CA LEU A 214 39.43 -16.80 1.65
C LEU A 214 38.94 -17.75 0.56
N VAL A 215 37.83 -18.43 0.81
CA VAL A 215 37.35 -19.57 0.03
C VAL A 215 35.88 -19.39 -0.35
N LEU A 216 35.58 -19.58 -1.63
CA LEU A 216 34.24 -19.74 -2.19
C LEU A 216 34.01 -21.21 -2.58
N VAL A 217 32.75 -21.62 -2.64
CA VAL A 217 32.38 -22.99 -3.03
C VAL A 217 31.65 -22.95 -4.39
N GLU A 218 32.26 -23.56 -5.40
CA GLU A 218 31.68 -23.72 -6.74
C GLU A 218 31.12 -25.14 -6.91
N TYR A 219 29.85 -25.22 -7.32
CA TYR A 219 29.17 -26.48 -7.61
C TYR A 219 29.01 -26.64 -9.12
N THR A 220 29.41 -27.80 -9.63
CA THR A 220 29.06 -28.26 -10.98
C THR A 220 27.99 -29.32 -10.85
N TYR A 221 26.91 -29.20 -11.64
CA TYR A 221 25.82 -30.16 -11.66
C TYR A 221 25.91 -31.04 -12.91
N ASP A 222 25.58 -32.31 -12.79
CA ASP A 222 25.45 -33.20 -13.95
C ASP A 222 24.08 -33.06 -14.61
N ASP A 223 23.88 -33.77 -15.71
CA ASP A 223 22.63 -33.78 -16.49
C ASP A 223 21.41 -34.29 -15.71
N THR A 224 21.60 -34.80 -14.49
CA THR A 224 20.51 -35.23 -13.58
C THR A 224 20.15 -34.16 -12.54
N GLY A 225 20.87 -33.03 -12.52
CA GLY A 225 20.73 -31.99 -11.50
C GLY A 225 21.43 -32.36 -10.18
N ALA A 226 22.14 -33.48 -10.11
CA ALA A 226 22.96 -33.83 -8.95
C ALA A 226 24.30 -33.08 -8.99
N ILE A 227 24.89 -32.80 -7.82
CA ILE A 227 26.22 -32.20 -7.74
C ILE A 227 27.24 -33.18 -8.32
N ALA A 228 27.75 -32.89 -9.51
CA ALA A 228 28.79 -33.66 -10.19
C ALA A 228 30.16 -33.45 -9.53
N SER A 229 30.44 -32.21 -9.12
CA SER A 229 31.68 -31.88 -8.41
C SER A 229 31.54 -30.60 -7.60
N VAL A 230 32.24 -30.57 -6.46
CA VAL A 230 32.46 -29.37 -5.66
C VAL A 230 33.93 -28.97 -5.82
N ARG A 231 34.18 -27.69 -6.07
CA ARG A 231 35.53 -27.12 -6.14
C ARG A 231 35.59 -25.91 -5.22
N LEU A 232 36.60 -25.87 -4.36
CA LEU A 232 36.92 -24.68 -3.59
C LEU A 232 37.61 -23.68 -4.51
N VAL A 233 37.21 -22.43 -4.42
CA VAL A 233 37.68 -21.34 -5.27
C VAL A 233 38.30 -20.28 -4.37
N ASP A 234 39.47 -19.79 -4.75
CA ASP A 234 40.14 -18.71 -4.04
C ASP A 234 39.34 -17.43 -4.25
N ALA A 235 38.81 -16.85 -3.17
CA ALA A 235 37.86 -15.73 -3.27
C ALA A 235 38.49 -14.46 -3.87
N VAL A 236 39.82 -14.36 -3.88
CA VAL A 236 40.56 -13.20 -4.38
C VAL A 236 40.90 -13.36 -5.87
N THR A 237 41.23 -14.58 -6.30
CA THR A 237 41.79 -14.83 -7.64
C THR A 237 40.86 -15.62 -8.57
N GLY A 238 39.81 -16.24 -8.05
CA GLY A 238 38.90 -17.12 -8.81
C GLY A 238 39.53 -18.47 -9.24
N GLY A 239 40.77 -18.75 -8.81
CA GLY A 239 41.45 -20.03 -9.07
C GLY A 239 40.96 -21.15 -8.16
N THR A 240 41.36 -22.41 -8.42
CA THR A 240 41.08 -23.52 -7.48
C THR A 240 41.89 -23.35 -6.20
N TYR A 241 41.19 -23.36 -5.07
CA TYR A 241 41.79 -23.31 -3.75
C TYR A 241 41.94 -24.71 -3.17
N ALA A 242 43.11 -25.01 -2.59
CA ALA A 242 43.38 -26.25 -1.88
C ALA A 242 43.54 -25.92 -0.39
N PRO A 243 42.61 -26.34 0.48
CA PRO A 243 42.64 -25.95 1.88
C PRO A 243 43.83 -26.58 2.58
N THR A 244 44.49 -25.74 3.39
CA THR A 244 45.63 -26.06 4.24
C THR A 244 45.24 -26.25 5.71
N GLY A 245 44.08 -25.73 6.11
CA GLY A 245 43.44 -25.92 7.41
C GLY A 245 41.97 -26.36 7.28
N THR A 246 41.13 -25.95 8.22
CA THR A 246 39.68 -26.20 8.19
C THR A 246 38.95 -25.05 7.53
N VAL A 247 38.18 -25.35 6.48
CA VAL A 247 37.27 -24.37 5.87
C VAL A 247 36.05 -24.18 6.77
N THR A 248 35.91 -23.00 7.36
CA THR A 248 34.83 -22.62 8.27
C THR A 248 34.36 -21.20 7.98
N VAL A 249 33.28 -20.76 8.64
CA VAL A 249 32.93 -19.32 8.68
C VAL A 249 34.10 -18.56 9.28
N CYS A 250 34.47 -17.44 8.65
CA CYS A 250 35.60 -16.63 9.09
C CYS A 250 35.42 -16.17 10.56
N PRO A 251 36.47 -16.27 11.39
CA PRO A 251 36.47 -15.69 12.73
C PRO A 251 36.15 -14.18 12.70
N ALA A 252 35.48 -13.68 13.74
CA ALA A 252 35.23 -12.25 13.88
C ALA A 252 36.55 -11.45 13.92
N GLY A 253 36.63 -10.34 13.17
CA GLY A 253 37.83 -9.50 13.05
C GLY A 253 38.76 -9.86 11.89
N VAL A 254 38.31 -10.67 10.93
CA VAL A 254 39.02 -10.93 9.67
C VAL A 254 38.42 -10.06 8.57
N GLU A 255 39.24 -9.20 7.97
CA GLU A 255 38.87 -8.30 6.87
C GLU A 255 38.24 -9.11 5.72
N GLN A 256 36.94 -8.94 5.50
CA GLN A 256 36.19 -9.55 4.40
C GLN A 256 36.03 -8.53 3.27
N PRO A 257 36.20 -8.91 2.00
CA PRO A 257 35.94 -8.03 0.88
C PRO A 257 34.43 -7.92 0.66
N GLU A 258 33.73 -7.21 1.54
CA GLU A 258 32.36 -6.77 1.28
C GLU A 258 32.40 -5.72 0.17
N ARG A 259 31.62 -5.97 -0.89
CA ARG A 259 31.62 -5.20 -2.13
C ARG A 259 30.22 -4.66 -2.42
N ASP A 260 30.09 -3.34 -2.42
CA ASP A 260 28.84 -2.65 -2.75
C ASP A 260 28.87 -2.13 -4.18
N ALA A 261 27.97 -2.63 -5.02
CA ALA A 261 27.80 -2.12 -6.38
C ALA A 261 26.75 -1.00 -6.41
N ILE A 262 27.08 0.16 -6.97
CA ILE A 262 26.14 1.25 -7.28
C ILE A 262 26.31 1.69 -8.74
N GLN A 263 25.20 2.00 -9.42
CA GLN A 263 25.25 2.63 -10.75
C GLN A 263 25.45 4.15 -10.62
N LEU A 264 26.39 4.69 -11.39
CA LEU A 264 26.76 6.09 -11.45
C LEU A 264 26.86 6.56 -12.90
N CYS A 265 26.88 7.88 -13.08
CA CYS A 265 27.01 8.55 -14.37
C CYS A 265 28.31 9.35 -14.39
N ASP A 266 29.07 9.18 -15.47
CA ASP A 266 30.25 9.96 -15.78
C ASP A 266 29.92 10.98 -16.88
N VAL A 267 29.90 12.26 -16.51
CA VAL A 267 29.55 13.36 -17.42
C VAL A 267 30.81 14.00 -17.98
N ALA A 268 31.09 13.75 -19.26
CA ALA A 268 32.23 14.33 -19.96
C ALA A 268 32.05 15.85 -20.17
N ALA A 269 33.14 16.58 -20.45
CA ALA A 269 33.13 18.03 -20.65
C ALA A 269 32.29 18.52 -21.84
N ASP A 270 31.89 17.62 -22.74
CA ASP A 270 31.00 17.89 -23.87
C ASP A 270 29.52 17.58 -23.57
N GLY A 271 29.20 17.19 -22.33
CA GLY A 271 27.85 16.81 -21.89
C GLY A 271 27.50 15.35 -22.13
N THR A 272 28.39 14.55 -22.72
CA THR A 272 28.13 13.12 -22.90
C THR A 272 28.07 12.41 -21.55
N VAL A 273 26.96 11.72 -21.28
CA VAL A 273 26.77 10.94 -20.04
C VAL A 273 27.03 9.46 -20.32
N THR A 274 28.00 8.89 -19.62
CA THR A 274 28.30 7.44 -19.68
C THR A 274 27.89 6.78 -18.37
N GLN A 275 26.96 5.83 -18.43
CA GLN A 275 26.55 5.05 -17.27
C GLN A 275 27.55 3.93 -16.98
N PHE A 276 27.88 3.74 -15.70
CA PHE A 276 28.81 2.71 -15.25
C PHE A 276 28.45 2.23 -13.83
N VAL A 277 28.91 1.06 -13.44
CA VAL A 277 28.78 0.52 -12.07
C VAL A 277 30.10 0.74 -11.34
N ARG A 278 30.01 1.29 -10.13
CA ARG A 278 31.12 1.39 -9.18
C ARG A 278 30.93 0.36 -8.08
N ASP A 279 31.95 -0.46 -7.91
CA ASP A 279 32.05 -1.51 -6.90
C ASP A 279 32.99 -1.02 -5.78
N TYR A 280 32.44 -0.67 -4.61
CA TYR A 280 33.19 -0.19 -3.46
C TYR A 280 33.71 -1.34 -2.61
N ALA A 281 35.01 -1.32 -2.30
CA ALA A 281 35.60 -2.19 -1.30
C ALA A 281 35.47 -1.54 0.08
N ARG A 282 34.95 -2.28 1.07
CA ARG A 282 34.87 -1.85 2.47
C ARG A 282 35.85 -2.61 3.35
N ASP A 283 36.25 -1.99 4.45
CA ASP A 283 36.92 -2.66 5.57
C ASP A 283 35.90 -3.28 6.53
N GLU A 284 36.41 -3.98 7.55
CA GLU A 284 35.65 -4.63 8.63
C GLU A 284 34.78 -3.69 9.49
N ASN A 285 34.95 -2.37 9.39
CA ASN A 285 34.10 -1.39 10.07
C ASN A 285 33.05 -0.77 9.12
N GLY A 286 32.96 -1.29 7.90
CA GLY A 286 32.08 -0.77 6.84
C GLY A 286 32.62 0.50 6.17
N ALA A 287 33.87 0.91 6.43
CA ALA A 287 34.44 2.10 5.80
C ALA A 287 34.95 1.78 4.38
N ILE A 288 34.67 2.66 3.42
CA ILE A 288 35.10 2.48 2.02
C ILE A 288 36.61 2.69 1.92
N VAL A 289 37.34 1.65 1.53
CA VAL A 289 38.82 1.66 1.37
C VAL A 289 39.26 1.67 -0.09
N GLY A 290 38.36 1.40 -1.04
CA GLY A 290 38.67 1.44 -2.47
C GLY A 290 37.44 1.29 -3.35
N HIS A 291 37.63 1.35 -4.67
CA HIS A 291 36.59 1.00 -5.64
C HIS A 291 37.16 0.52 -6.97
N SER A 292 36.35 -0.19 -7.75
CA SER A 292 36.59 -0.55 -9.15
C SER A 292 35.38 -0.17 -9.98
N ASP A 293 35.61 0.39 -11.17
CA ASP A 293 34.54 0.88 -12.06
C ASP A 293 34.43 -0.01 -13.29
N TYR A 294 33.19 -0.28 -13.73
CA TYR A 294 32.88 -1.12 -14.88
C TYR A 294 31.75 -0.50 -15.70
N THR A 295 31.77 -0.64 -17.02
CA THR A 295 30.60 -0.33 -17.84
C THR A 295 29.44 -1.26 -17.47
N LEU A 296 28.21 -0.94 -17.89
CA LEU A 296 27.05 -1.82 -17.68
C LEU A 296 27.23 -3.22 -18.32
N ALA A 297 28.15 -3.36 -19.27
CA ALA A 297 28.52 -4.64 -19.87
C ALA A 297 29.66 -5.38 -19.13
N GLY A 298 30.10 -4.86 -17.97
CA GLY A 298 31.11 -5.48 -17.10
C GLY A 298 32.57 -5.25 -17.51
N THR A 299 32.85 -4.47 -18.56
CA THR A 299 34.25 -4.11 -18.91
C THR A 299 34.77 -3.02 -18.00
N ALA A 300 36.02 -3.11 -17.53
CA ALA A 300 36.63 -2.07 -16.70
C ALA A 300 36.47 -0.66 -17.31
N TYR A 301 36.03 0.28 -16.49
CA TYR A 301 35.75 1.66 -16.84
C TYR A 301 36.66 2.60 -16.05
N THR A 302 37.02 3.74 -16.64
CA THR A 302 37.75 4.80 -15.93
C THR A 302 37.01 6.09 -16.23
N PRO A 303 36.35 6.69 -15.23
CA PRO A 303 35.64 7.93 -15.45
C PRO A 303 36.58 9.02 -15.99
N ALA A 304 36.18 9.64 -17.09
CA ALA A 304 36.92 10.71 -17.76
C ALA A 304 36.33 12.10 -17.49
N GLY A 305 35.13 12.15 -16.91
CA GLY A 305 34.39 13.36 -16.56
C GLY A 305 34.03 13.42 -15.07
N THR A 306 32.94 14.14 -14.77
CA THR A 306 32.43 14.28 -13.40
C THR A 306 31.54 13.09 -13.07
N VAL A 307 31.93 12.32 -12.06
CA VAL A 307 31.14 11.20 -11.55
C VAL A 307 30.08 11.70 -10.58
N GLY A 308 28.81 11.39 -10.88
CA GLY A 308 27.68 11.65 -10.00
C GLY A 308 26.68 10.50 -10.02
N ARG A 309 25.63 10.58 -9.19
CA ARG A 309 24.46 9.73 -9.41
C ARG A 309 23.85 10.07 -10.76
N CYS A 310 23.33 9.07 -11.45
CA CYS A 310 22.53 9.32 -12.64
C CYS A 310 21.26 10.07 -12.21
N CYS A 311 21.17 11.35 -12.53
CA CYS A 311 19.97 12.13 -12.32
C CYS A 311 18.96 11.79 -13.42
N ASP A 312 17.71 11.51 -13.06
CA ASP A 312 16.61 11.65 -14.01
C ASP A 312 16.48 13.12 -14.38
N THR A 313 16.39 13.43 -15.68
CA THR A 313 16.01 14.77 -16.13
C THR A 313 14.58 15.03 -15.68
N SER A 314 14.42 15.72 -14.57
CA SER A 314 13.12 16.10 -14.02
C SER A 314 12.52 17.26 -14.80
N VAL A 315 11.25 17.13 -15.20
CA VAL A 315 10.44 18.22 -15.74
C VAL A 315 10.28 19.28 -14.64
N VAL A 316 10.74 20.50 -14.89
CA VAL A 316 10.77 21.55 -13.85
C VAL A 316 9.53 22.44 -13.89
N ALA A 317 8.85 22.50 -15.03
CA ALA A 317 7.52 23.06 -15.16
C ALA A 317 6.86 22.60 -16.47
N GLU A 318 5.55 22.34 -16.41
CA GLU A 318 4.70 22.40 -17.59
C GLU A 318 4.33 23.86 -17.84
N CYS A 319 4.67 24.34 -19.03
CA CYS A 319 4.32 25.67 -19.49
C CYS A 319 3.33 25.53 -20.65
N THR A 320 2.65 26.62 -20.98
CA THR A 320 2.05 26.75 -22.30
C THR A 320 2.74 27.86 -23.06
N TYR A 321 2.71 27.79 -24.39
CA TYR A 321 3.15 28.89 -25.23
C TYR A 321 2.10 29.22 -26.28
N SER A 322 2.01 30.50 -26.63
CA SER A 322 1.20 30.98 -27.74
C SER A 322 2.08 31.52 -28.86
N LEU A 323 1.58 31.39 -30.09
CA LEU A 323 2.18 32.03 -31.26
C LEU A 323 1.28 33.18 -31.70
N PRO A 324 1.85 34.30 -32.19
CA PRO A 324 1.05 35.37 -32.75
C PRO A 324 0.35 34.91 -34.03
N ASP A 325 -0.95 35.21 -34.15
CA ASP A 325 -1.71 34.98 -35.37
C ASP A 325 -1.10 35.73 -36.56
N VAL A 326 -1.06 35.08 -37.72
CA VAL A 326 -0.56 35.68 -38.96
C VAL A 326 -1.74 35.98 -39.88
N VAL A 327 -2.03 37.27 -40.03
CA VAL A 327 -3.11 37.78 -40.86
C VAL A 327 -2.54 38.51 -42.06
N THR A 328 -2.76 38.00 -43.27
CA THR A 328 -2.33 38.68 -44.50
C THR A 328 -3.49 38.95 -45.43
N GLY A 329 -3.67 40.22 -45.80
CA GLY A 329 -4.68 40.66 -46.77
C GLY A 329 -6.07 40.95 -46.20
N PHE A 330 -6.26 40.86 -44.88
CA PHE A 330 -7.43 41.40 -44.20
C PHE A 330 -7.14 42.78 -43.61
N ASP A 331 -8.03 43.73 -43.82
CA ASP A 331 -8.08 45.00 -43.10
C ASP A 331 -8.97 44.82 -41.86
N LEU A 332 -8.34 44.83 -40.69
CA LEU A 332 -9.00 44.74 -39.39
C LEU A 332 -9.34 46.12 -38.81
N THR A 333 -8.94 47.19 -39.50
CA THR A 333 -8.98 48.56 -39.00
C THR A 333 -10.04 49.43 -39.65
N ASP A 334 -10.80 48.92 -40.63
CA ASP A 334 -11.87 49.68 -41.28
C ASP A 334 -12.99 50.02 -40.26
N PRO A 335 -13.12 51.29 -39.85
CA PRO A 335 -14.12 51.68 -38.85
C PRO A 335 -15.56 51.52 -39.34
N ALA A 336 -15.78 51.37 -40.66
CA ALA A 336 -17.11 51.09 -41.21
C ALA A 336 -17.61 49.68 -40.85
N TYR A 337 -16.70 48.76 -40.52
CA TYR A 337 -17.00 47.34 -40.25
C TYR A 337 -16.26 46.81 -39.02
N ALA A 338 -16.38 47.53 -37.90
CA ALA A 338 -15.78 47.09 -36.63
C ALA A 338 -16.22 45.66 -36.26
N GLY A 339 -15.24 44.78 -36.00
CA GLY A 339 -15.48 43.37 -35.68
C GLY A 339 -15.64 42.45 -36.90
N CYS A 340 -15.29 42.91 -38.10
CA CYS A 340 -15.25 42.09 -39.31
C CYS A 340 -13.86 42.07 -39.95
N TRP A 341 -13.51 40.94 -40.57
CA TRP A 341 -12.32 40.77 -41.40
C TRP A 341 -12.66 41.15 -42.84
N VAL A 342 -12.12 42.28 -43.31
CA VAL A 342 -12.39 42.81 -44.67
C VAL A 342 -11.27 42.40 -45.62
N GLY A 343 -11.57 41.62 -46.66
CA GLY A 343 -10.56 41.21 -47.63
C GLY A 343 -10.12 42.39 -48.53
N ALA A 344 -8.86 42.78 -48.46
CA ALA A 344 -8.27 43.83 -49.30
C ALA A 344 -7.38 43.28 -50.43
N ALA A 345 -7.06 41.98 -50.39
CA ALA A 345 -6.17 41.30 -51.32
C ALA A 345 -6.89 40.21 -52.14
N LEU A 346 -6.28 39.81 -53.27
CA LEU A 346 -6.66 38.58 -53.97
C LEU A 346 -6.18 37.38 -53.12
N ASN A 347 -7.12 36.65 -52.53
CA ASN A 347 -6.89 35.46 -51.68
C ASN A 347 -6.17 35.77 -50.36
N PRO A 348 -6.76 36.55 -49.45
CA PRO A 348 -6.22 36.70 -48.11
C PRO A 348 -6.22 35.35 -47.37
N THR A 349 -5.29 35.26 -46.44
CA THR A 349 -5.06 34.07 -45.62
C THR A 349 -4.98 34.46 -44.15
N TYR A 350 -5.55 33.61 -43.30
CA TYR A 350 -5.44 33.73 -41.86
C TYR A 350 -4.88 32.43 -41.31
N GLU A 351 -3.76 32.51 -40.60
CA GLU A 351 -3.15 31.39 -39.91
C GLU A 351 -3.23 31.65 -38.41
N PHE A 352 -3.91 30.75 -37.70
CA PHE A 352 -3.95 30.78 -36.25
C PHE A 352 -2.59 30.34 -35.70
N GLY A 353 -2.00 31.14 -34.81
CA GLY A 353 -0.77 30.78 -34.13
C GLY A 353 -0.99 29.64 -33.13
N ASP A 354 -2.14 29.68 -32.46
CA ASP A 354 -2.58 28.64 -31.53
C ASP A 354 -3.44 27.57 -32.22
N ARG A 355 -3.60 26.42 -31.56
CA ARG A 355 -4.52 25.38 -32.04
C ARG A 355 -5.95 25.80 -31.79
N VAL A 356 -6.88 25.42 -32.66
CA VAL A 356 -8.29 25.82 -32.62
C VAL A 356 -9.16 24.60 -32.32
N THR A 357 -10.06 24.69 -31.34
CA THR A 357 -11.09 23.67 -31.04
C THR A 357 -12.42 24.01 -31.70
N SER A 358 -12.72 25.28 -31.89
CA SER A 358 -13.83 25.71 -32.74
C SER A 358 -13.59 27.04 -33.43
N TRP A 359 -14.15 27.19 -34.63
CA TRP A 359 -14.09 28.42 -35.41
C TRP A 359 -15.49 28.73 -35.94
N GLU A 360 -15.94 29.96 -35.76
CA GLU A 360 -17.25 30.42 -36.23
C GLU A 360 -17.14 31.79 -36.89
N ALA A 361 -17.85 31.99 -37.99
CA ALA A 361 -18.00 33.31 -38.62
C ALA A 361 -19.30 33.43 -39.40
N THR A 362 -19.75 34.67 -39.60
CA THR A 362 -20.80 35.03 -40.55
C THR A 362 -20.20 35.71 -41.76
N TYR A 363 -20.42 35.16 -42.95
CA TYR A 363 -19.98 35.80 -44.18
C TYR A 363 -20.99 36.88 -44.59
N ALA A 364 -20.52 38.09 -44.89
CA ALA A 364 -21.35 39.18 -45.41
C ALA A 364 -20.78 39.68 -46.73
N SER A 365 -21.64 39.85 -47.72
CA SER A 365 -21.29 40.33 -49.06
C SER A 365 -22.27 41.42 -49.48
N ASP A 366 -21.74 42.59 -49.83
CA ASP A 366 -22.56 43.70 -50.31
C ASP A 366 -23.12 43.46 -51.73
N THR A 367 -22.60 42.44 -52.45
CA THR A 367 -23.05 42.05 -53.81
C THR A 367 -24.09 40.94 -53.81
N GLY A 368 -24.30 40.27 -52.68
CA GLY A 368 -25.10 39.05 -52.59
C GLY A 368 -24.46 37.83 -53.28
N SER A 369 -23.24 37.95 -53.81
CA SER A 369 -22.49 36.81 -54.34
C SER A 369 -21.76 36.08 -53.21
N GLY A 370 -21.81 34.75 -53.26
CA GLY A 370 -21.10 33.89 -52.30
C GLY A 370 -19.62 33.74 -52.68
N SER A 371 -18.78 33.49 -51.67
CA SER A 371 -17.33 33.32 -51.85
C SER A 371 -16.84 31.95 -51.41
N ALA A 372 -15.74 31.51 -52.03
CA ALA A 372 -15.08 30.27 -51.65
C ALA A 372 -14.26 30.44 -50.39
N VAL A 373 -14.41 29.50 -49.49
CA VAL A 373 -13.66 29.40 -48.25
C VAL A 373 -13.04 28.01 -48.16
N GLY A 374 -11.72 27.95 -48.07
CA GLY A 374 -10.95 26.73 -47.92
C GLY A 374 -10.27 26.68 -46.56
N PHE A 375 -10.21 25.49 -45.97
CA PHE A 375 -9.53 25.23 -44.70
C PHE A 375 -8.40 24.25 -44.94
N THR A 376 -7.22 24.56 -44.45
CA THR A 376 -6.08 23.63 -44.43
C THR A 376 -5.58 23.46 -43.02
N SER A 377 -5.31 22.22 -42.63
CA SER A 377 -4.71 21.88 -41.36
C SER A 377 -3.66 20.79 -41.59
N PRO A 378 -2.38 21.01 -41.20
CA PRO A 378 -1.38 19.95 -41.24
C PRO A 378 -1.75 18.77 -40.33
N ASP A 379 -2.47 19.03 -39.22
CA ASP A 379 -2.93 17.99 -38.29
C ASP A 379 -4.00 17.10 -38.93
N LEU A 380 -4.83 17.67 -39.82
CA LEU A 380 -5.78 16.93 -40.65
C LEU A 380 -5.17 16.39 -41.96
N GLY A 381 -3.84 16.45 -42.14
CA GLY A 381 -3.16 15.94 -43.33
C GLY A 381 -3.30 16.82 -44.58
N GLY A 382 -3.69 18.09 -44.43
CA GLY A 382 -3.77 19.07 -45.51
C GLY A 382 -5.13 19.75 -45.65
N VAL A 383 -5.68 19.78 -46.87
CA VAL A 383 -6.95 20.45 -47.17
C VAL A 383 -8.13 19.67 -46.58
N LEU A 384 -9.01 20.35 -45.84
CA LEU A 384 -10.27 19.77 -45.36
C LEU A 384 -11.22 19.58 -46.54
N ALA A 385 -11.44 18.32 -46.94
CA ALA A 385 -12.34 17.99 -48.03
C ALA A 385 -13.79 17.93 -47.54
N PHE A 386 -14.60 18.90 -47.93
CA PHE A 386 -16.02 18.99 -47.57
C PHE A 386 -16.87 17.83 -48.13
N THR A 387 -16.38 17.10 -49.12
CA THR A 387 -16.99 15.86 -49.62
C THR A 387 -16.94 14.70 -48.62
N ALA A 388 -16.10 14.79 -47.59
CA ALA A 388 -15.97 13.75 -46.56
C ALA A 388 -17.04 13.83 -45.46
N PHE A 389 -17.84 14.91 -45.41
CA PHE A 389 -18.85 15.10 -44.37
C PHE A 389 -20.09 14.23 -44.61
N THR A 390 -20.65 13.71 -43.52
CA THR A 390 -21.88 12.90 -43.50
C THR A 390 -22.93 13.61 -42.63
N PRO A 391 -24.16 13.88 -43.14
CA PRO A 391 -24.59 13.66 -44.52
C PRO A 391 -23.81 14.54 -45.51
N ALA A 392 -23.67 14.09 -46.77
CA ALA A 392 -22.93 14.83 -47.79
C ALA A 392 -23.50 16.25 -48.01
N LEU A 393 -22.61 17.25 -48.11
CA LEU A 393 -23.00 18.63 -48.41
C LEU A 393 -23.73 18.72 -49.76
N PRO A 394 -24.80 19.53 -49.88
CA PRO A 394 -25.47 19.75 -51.16
C PRO A 394 -24.54 20.40 -52.19
N VAL A 395 -24.48 19.86 -53.40
CA VAL A 395 -23.68 20.39 -54.53
C VAL A 395 -24.34 21.62 -55.18
N ASN A 396 -25.58 21.95 -54.78
CA ASN A 396 -26.33 23.10 -55.29
C ASN A 396 -27.52 23.38 -54.34
N PRO A 397 -27.41 24.27 -53.34
CA PRO A 397 -28.54 24.61 -52.49
C PRO A 397 -29.55 25.39 -53.33
N ALA A 398 -30.53 24.71 -53.92
CA ALA A 398 -31.71 25.39 -54.43
C ALA A 398 -32.48 25.93 -53.22
N ASN A 399 -32.62 27.26 -53.14
CA ASN A 399 -33.36 28.04 -52.15
C ASN A 399 -34.38 27.21 -51.36
N SER A 400 -34.22 27.10 -50.02
CA SER A 400 -35.15 26.52 -49.01
C SER A 400 -34.74 25.26 -48.21
N SER A 401 -33.46 24.94 -48.00
CA SER A 401 -33.09 23.88 -47.01
C SER A 401 -32.71 24.45 -45.63
N PRO A 402 -33.12 23.79 -44.53
CA PRO A 402 -32.81 24.20 -43.16
C PRO A 402 -31.31 24.01 -42.82
N SER A 403 -30.91 24.52 -41.66
CA SER A 403 -29.60 24.33 -41.01
C SER A 403 -28.97 22.96 -41.32
N TYR A 404 -27.73 22.96 -41.82
CA TYR A 404 -26.95 21.75 -42.05
C TYR A 404 -26.05 21.48 -40.85
N VAL A 405 -26.00 20.22 -40.41
CA VAL A 405 -24.97 19.71 -39.50
C VAL A 405 -24.43 18.43 -40.12
N GLY A 406 -23.12 18.36 -40.29
CA GLY A 406 -22.45 17.16 -40.77
C GLY A 406 -21.13 16.93 -40.04
N THR A 407 -20.69 15.68 -40.01
CA THR A 407 -19.43 15.27 -39.39
C THR A 407 -18.52 14.57 -40.39
N ALA A 408 -17.22 14.78 -40.27
CA ALA A 408 -16.19 14.04 -40.99
C ALA A 408 -15.11 13.59 -40.00
N VAL A 409 -14.57 12.39 -40.17
CA VAL A 409 -13.38 11.95 -39.43
C VAL A 409 -12.18 12.06 -40.36
N VAL A 410 -11.23 12.94 -40.03
CA VAL A 410 -10.04 13.21 -40.85
C VAL A 410 -8.81 12.98 -39.99
N ASN A 411 -8.00 11.97 -40.34
CA ASN A 411 -6.84 11.53 -39.55
C ASN A 411 -7.16 11.28 -38.06
N GLY A 412 -8.33 10.71 -37.77
CA GLY A 412 -8.76 10.43 -36.38
C GLY A 412 -9.46 11.59 -35.68
N VAL A 413 -9.34 12.82 -36.18
CA VAL A 413 -10.06 13.99 -35.62
C VAL A 413 -11.46 14.08 -36.23
N THR A 414 -12.47 14.09 -35.37
CA THR A 414 -13.86 14.36 -35.78
C THR A 414 -14.06 15.85 -35.95
N VAL A 415 -14.43 16.26 -37.16
CA VAL A 415 -14.75 17.63 -37.54
C VAL A 415 -16.26 17.76 -37.74
N THR A 416 -16.91 18.64 -36.98
CA THR A 416 -18.34 18.95 -37.11
C THR A 416 -18.50 20.30 -37.80
N LEU A 417 -19.21 20.32 -38.93
CA LEU A 417 -19.58 21.54 -39.64
C LEU A 417 -21.06 21.84 -39.38
N THR A 418 -21.34 23.02 -38.85
CA THR A 418 -22.70 23.57 -38.69
C THR A 418 -22.88 24.79 -39.57
N LEU A 419 -23.95 24.84 -40.36
CA LEU A 419 -24.31 25.99 -41.18
C LEU A 419 -25.53 26.70 -40.59
N THR A 420 -25.37 27.97 -40.25
CA THR A 420 -26.39 28.85 -39.62
C THR A 420 -26.82 29.93 -40.63
N GLY A 421 -27.65 29.55 -41.61
CA GLY A 421 -28.10 30.47 -42.66
C GLY A 421 -28.81 29.74 -43.80
N GLY A 422 -29.75 30.39 -44.47
CA GLY A 422 -30.87 29.74 -45.16
C GLY A 422 -30.77 29.56 -46.68
N ASP A 423 -29.86 30.24 -47.39
CA ASP A 423 -30.04 30.34 -48.87
C ASP A 423 -28.78 30.18 -49.74
N GLY A 424 -27.54 30.17 -49.22
CA GLY A 424 -26.36 30.27 -50.09
C GLY A 424 -25.17 29.33 -49.85
N VAL A 425 -25.25 28.36 -48.94
CA VAL A 425 -24.07 27.54 -48.58
C VAL A 425 -24.01 26.19 -49.32
N GLY A 426 -22.94 25.95 -50.08
CA GLY A 426 -22.76 24.71 -50.84
C GLY A 426 -21.33 24.50 -51.35
N MET A 427 -21.00 23.30 -51.84
CA MET A 427 -19.64 23.03 -52.37
C MET A 427 -19.42 23.72 -53.72
N ARG A 428 -18.35 24.53 -53.84
CA ARG A 428 -18.07 25.30 -55.07
C ARG A 428 -17.52 24.44 -56.21
N THR A 429 -16.73 23.42 -55.86
CA THR A 429 -15.96 22.62 -56.80
C THR A 429 -16.27 21.15 -56.63
N ALA A 430 -16.20 20.38 -57.73
CA ALA A 430 -16.35 18.93 -57.69
C ALA A 430 -15.25 18.23 -56.87
N THR A 431 -14.16 18.94 -56.55
CA THR A 431 -13.07 18.45 -55.69
C THR A 431 -13.39 18.57 -54.20
N GLY A 432 -14.45 19.30 -53.81
CA GLY A 432 -14.86 19.44 -52.40
C GLY A 432 -13.92 20.27 -51.53
N ALA A 433 -12.95 20.99 -52.11
CA ALA A 433 -11.92 21.69 -51.36
C ALA A 433 -12.35 23.07 -50.82
N GLU A 434 -13.48 23.60 -51.30
CA GLU A 434 -13.96 24.95 -50.96
C GLU A 434 -15.47 24.95 -50.66
N LEU A 435 -15.84 25.65 -49.59
CA LEU A 435 -17.20 25.96 -49.22
C LEU A 435 -17.60 27.30 -49.86
N THR A 436 -18.67 27.34 -50.63
CA THR A 436 -19.32 28.60 -51.04
C THR A 436 -20.20 29.04 -49.88
N VAL A 437 -20.01 30.25 -49.35
CA VAL A 437 -20.85 30.80 -48.28
C VAL A 437 -21.61 32.02 -48.82
N GLY A 438 -22.93 32.03 -48.66
CA GLY A 438 -23.80 33.12 -49.09
C GLY A 438 -23.74 34.32 -48.15
N GLY A 439 -24.00 35.53 -48.67
CA GLY A 439 -24.04 36.73 -47.84
C GLY A 439 -25.15 36.67 -46.80
N GLY A 440 -24.79 36.76 -45.52
CA GLY A 440 -25.67 36.64 -44.37
C GLY A 440 -25.67 35.25 -43.72
N ASP A 441 -24.99 34.27 -44.30
CA ASP A 441 -24.93 32.91 -43.76
C ASP A 441 -23.73 32.75 -42.81
N GLY A 442 -23.99 32.11 -41.66
CA GLY A 442 -22.98 31.70 -40.70
C GLY A 442 -22.54 30.26 -40.88
N PHE A 443 -21.33 29.95 -40.43
CA PHE A 443 -20.90 28.58 -40.26
C PHE A 443 -19.93 28.43 -39.09
N ARG A 444 -19.94 27.22 -38.49
CA ARG A 444 -19.09 26.83 -37.38
C ARG A 444 -18.42 25.49 -37.67
N LEU A 445 -17.10 25.42 -37.48
CA LEU A 445 -16.32 24.20 -37.42
C LEU A 445 -16.00 23.89 -35.95
N GLN A 446 -16.18 22.63 -35.54
CA GLN A 446 -15.75 22.13 -34.23
C GLN A 446 -14.88 20.90 -34.45
N PHE A 447 -13.82 20.76 -33.67
CA PHE A 447 -12.86 19.66 -33.76
C PHE A 447 -12.89 18.86 -32.45
N SER A 448 -12.83 17.53 -32.53
CA SER A 448 -12.75 16.67 -31.33
C SER A 448 -11.41 16.81 -30.61
N GLU A 449 -10.39 17.35 -31.29
CA GLU A 449 -9.07 17.66 -30.76
C GLU A 449 -8.60 19.02 -31.31
N PRO A 450 -7.80 19.81 -30.57
CA PRO A 450 -7.30 21.09 -31.06
C PRO A 450 -6.39 20.92 -32.30
N VAL A 451 -6.66 21.67 -33.38
CA VAL A 451 -5.89 21.60 -34.64
C VAL A 451 -5.29 22.95 -35.06
N ARG A 452 -4.15 22.91 -35.75
CA ARG A 452 -3.62 24.05 -36.52
C ARG A 452 -4.54 24.32 -37.69
N LEU A 453 -5.03 25.54 -37.82
CA LEU A 453 -5.98 25.90 -38.86
C LEU A 453 -5.46 27.08 -39.67
N THR A 454 -5.47 26.93 -40.99
CA THR A 454 -5.27 28.03 -41.93
C THR A 454 -6.54 28.20 -42.76
N LEU A 455 -7.06 29.42 -42.77
CA LEU A 455 -8.18 29.84 -43.59
C LEU A 455 -7.64 30.48 -44.87
N THR A 456 -8.19 30.05 -46.00
CA THR A 456 -7.94 30.67 -47.30
C THR A 456 -9.27 31.03 -47.96
N THR A 457 -9.32 32.12 -48.71
CA THR A 457 -10.50 32.43 -49.53
C THR A 457 -10.13 32.45 -51.01
N GLY A 458 -11.01 31.91 -51.83
CA GLY A 458 -10.83 31.81 -53.28
C GLY A 458 -11.52 32.96 -54.00
N ALA A 459 -10.75 33.99 -54.36
CA ALA A 459 -11.14 35.16 -55.15
C ALA A 459 -12.33 35.94 -54.57
N PHE A 460 -12.04 36.81 -53.58
CA PHE A 460 -12.85 37.99 -53.30
C PHE A 460 -13.12 38.73 -54.61
N ALA A 461 -14.36 38.71 -55.10
CA ALA A 461 -14.61 38.81 -56.53
C ALA A 461 -14.59 40.23 -57.11
N ASP A 462 -14.27 41.27 -56.34
CA ASP A 462 -14.32 42.64 -56.84
C ASP A 462 -13.18 43.55 -56.36
N ASN A 463 -12.15 43.68 -57.22
CA ASN A 463 -11.04 44.62 -57.01
C ASN A 463 -11.38 46.08 -57.39
N SER A 464 -12.64 46.43 -57.63
CA SER A 464 -13.02 47.74 -58.17
C SER A 464 -13.98 48.55 -57.30
N GLY A 465 -13.61 48.71 -56.03
CA GLY A 465 -13.68 50.02 -55.37
C GLY A 465 -14.99 50.46 -54.74
N ASN A 466 -15.86 49.56 -54.26
CA ASN A 466 -16.89 49.82 -53.23
C ASN A 466 -17.64 48.57 -52.73
N LEU A 467 -17.18 47.36 -53.04
CA LEU A 467 -17.89 46.12 -52.72
C LEU A 467 -17.02 45.30 -51.76
N HIS A 468 -17.41 45.28 -50.49
CA HIS A 468 -16.68 44.60 -49.43
C HIS A 468 -17.38 43.29 -49.11
N GLU A 469 -16.70 42.19 -49.41
CA GLU A 469 -17.00 40.90 -48.81
C GLU A 469 -16.19 40.79 -47.51
N ARG A 470 -16.79 40.26 -46.46
CA ARG A 470 -16.23 40.29 -45.10
C ARG A 470 -16.69 39.09 -44.28
N PHE A 471 -15.86 38.66 -43.33
CA PHE A 471 -16.29 37.76 -42.25
C PHE A 471 -16.55 38.57 -40.99
N CYS A 472 -17.76 38.52 -40.47
CA CYS A 472 -18.15 39.23 -39.25
C CYS A 472 -18.43 38.23 -38.13
N GLY A 473 -18.25 38.68 -36.88
CA GLY A 473 -18.50 37.85 -35.72
C GLY A 473 -17.56 36.64 -35.66
N VAL A 474 -16.33 36.80 -36.16
CA VAL A 474 -15.35 35.71 -36.14
C VAL A 474 -14.98 35.41 -34.69
N THR A 475 -15.24 34.19 -34.27
CA THR A 475 -14.81 33.68 -32.97
C THR A 475 -14.03 32.39 -33.19
N ALA A 476 -12.86 32.30 -32.58
CA ALA A 476 -12.06 31.10 -32.55
C ALA A 476 -11.79 30.76 -31.08
N GLU A 477 -12.07 29.53 -30.71
CA GLU A 477 -11.70 28.99 -29.41
C GLU A 477 -10.33 28.36 -29.58
N THR A 478 -9.30 29.01 -29.01
CA THR A 478 -7.91 28.57 -29.12
C THR A 478 -7.45 27.85 -27.86
N VAL A 479 -6.53 26.91 -28.05
CA VAL A 479 -5.84 26.19 -26.99
C VAL A 479 -4.34 26.46 -27.15
N PRO A 480 -3.68 27.06 -26.14
CA PRO A 480 -2.23 27.25 -26.14
C PRO A 480 -1.48 25.94 -26.32
N TRP A 481 -0.29 26.00 -26.89
CA TRP A 481 0.55 24.82 -27.07
C TRP A 481 1.16 24.38 -25.73
N PRO A 482 1.20 23.07 -25.43
CA PRO A 482 1.95 22.59 -24.29
C PRO A 482 3.45 22.81 -24.55
N ALA A 483 4.19 23.21 -23.51
CA ALA A 483 5.63 23.36 -23.50
C ALA A 483 6.22 22.68 -22.26
N LEU A 484 7.31 21.94 -22.45
CA LEU A 484 8.09 21.35 -21.37
C LEU A 484 9.28 22.25 -21.06
N LYS A 485 9.41 22.65 -19.80
CA LYS A 485 10.60 23.37 -19.31
C LYS A 485 11.52 22.38 -18.61
N LEU A 486 12.59 22.00 -19.29
CA LEU A 486 13.60 21.09 -18.76
C LEU A 486 14.77 21.92 -18.20
N ALA A 487 15.18 21.63 -16.98
CA ALA A 487 16.49 22.08 -16.48
C ALA A 487 17.49 20.95 -16.66
N ASP A 488 18.66 21.27 -17.16
CA ASP A 488 19.78 20.35 -17.16
C ASP A 488 20.52 20.36 -15.81
N CYS A 489 21.56 19.52 -15.70
CA CYS A 489 22.36 19.38 -14.49
C CYS A 489 23.14 20.65 -14.08
N ASN A 490 23.23 21.65 -14.97
CA ASN A 490 23.90 22.92 -14.70
C ASN A 490 22.89 24.04 -14.34
N GLY A 491 21.59 23.73 -14.35
CA GLY A 491 20.52 24.70 -14.17
C GLY A 491 20.21 25.49 -15.44
N ASP A 492 20.74 25.09 -16.61
CA ASP A 492 20.37 25.69 -17.88
C ASP A 492 19.00 25.18 -18.31
N ILE A 493 18.14 26.10 -18.71
CA ILE A 493 16.73 25.84 -18.96
C ILE A 493 16.47 25.84 -20.46
N THR A 494 15.97 24.73 -20.98
CA THR A 494 15.50 24.63 -22.36
C THR A 494 13.99 24.41 -22.37
N ALA A 495 13.26 25.23 -23.14
CA ALA A 495 11.84 25.04 -23.37
C ALA A 495 11.64 24.28 -24.69
N LEU A 496 10.92 23.16 -24.63
CA LEU A 496 10.58 22.32 -25.76
C LEU A 496 9.06 22.34 -25.96
N ASP A 497 8.61 22.15 -27.19
CA ASP A 497 7.21 21.85 -27.48
C ASP A 497 6.84 20.51 -26.82
N GLY A 498 5.79 20.52 -26.00
CA GLY A 498 5.41 19.39 -25.15
C GLY A 498 4.91 18.15 -25.90
N LEU A 499 4.59 18.29 -27.19
CA LEU A 499 4.12 17.18 -28.03
C LEU A 499 5.20 16.64 -28.96
N THR A 500 6.12 17.49 -29.40
CA THR A 500 7.13 17.13 -30.41
C THR A 500 8.54 17.00 -29.83
N GLY A 501 8.82 17.58 -28.65
CA GLY A 501 10.15 17.61 -28.04
C GLY A 501 11.15 18.52 -28.75
N GLU A 502 10.69 19.33 -29.72
CA GLU A 502 11.54 20.25 -30.49
C GLU A 502 11.64 21.64 -29.81
N PRO A 503 12.69 22.44 -30.07
CA PRO A 503 12.82 23.79 -29.55
C PRO A 503 11.65 24.69 -29.98
N LEU A 504 11.20 25.57 -29.08
CA LEU A 504 10.08 26.47 -29.37
C LEU A 504 10.35 27.38 -30.59
N PRO A 505 9.33 27.65 -31.43
CA PRO A 505 9.47 28.51 -32.60
C PRO A 505 9.86 29.95 -32.21
N ALA A 506 10.60 30.62 -33.09
CA ALA A 506 10.98 32.01 -32.88
C ALA A 506 9.74 32.92 -32.80
N GLY A 507 9.58 33.62 -31.67
CA GLY A 507 8.43 34.50 -31.40
C GLY A 507 7.36 33.89 -30.49
N ALA A 508 7.53 32.66 -30.01
CA ALA A 508 6.68 32.07 -28.98
C ALA A 508 6.70 32.90 -27.69
N VAL A 509 5.50 33.20 -27.16
CA VAL A 509 5.35 33.80 -25.83
C VAL A 509 5.08 32.66 -24.85
N LEU A 510 6.04 32.40 -23.97
CA LEU A 510 5.97 31.33 -22.98
C LEU A 510 5.30 31.86 -21.71
N GLU A 511 4.17 31.26 -21.32
CA GLU A 511 3.56 31.46 -20.02
C GLU A 511 3.79 30.21 -19.17
N CYS A 512 4.75 30.32 -18.27
CA CYS A 512 4.97 29.30 -17.24
C CYS A 512 4.30 29.76 -15.95
N ARG A 513 3.53 28.87 -15.33
CA ARG A 513 3.09 29.08 -13.95
C ARG A 513 4.35 29.03 -13.05
N ALA A 514 4.56 30.05 -12.21
CA ALA A 514 5.72 30.10 -11.34
C ALA A 514 5.63 28.97 -10.28
N PRO A 515 6.70 28.18 -10.07
CA PRO A 515 6.72 27.21 -8.98
C PRO A 515 6.96 27.98 -7.67
N GLY A 516 5.92 28.13 -6.87
CA GLY A 516 6.01 28.72 -5.53
C GLY A 516 4.75 29.45 -5.08
N ALA A 517 3.76 28.69 -4.60
CA ALA A 517 2.90 29.01 -3.43
C ALA A 517 1.75 27.99 -3.25
N ASP A 518 1.94 26.70 -3.57
CA ASP A 518 1.06 25.62 -3.10
C ASP A 518 1.90 24.34 -3.00
N PRO A 519 1.94 23.65 -1.84
CA PRO A 519 2.67 22.42 -1.67
C PRO A 519 1.83 21.27 -2.20
N CYS A 520 2.25 20.65 -3.30
CA CYS A 520 2.23 19.21 -3.53
C CYS A 520 2.67 18.98 -4.97
N GLU A 521 3.79 18.28 -5.14
CA GLU A 521 4.08 17.54 -6.37
C GLU A 521 3.04 16.42 -6.49
N THR A 522 2.60 16.09 -7.70
CA THR A 522 1.80 14.89 -8.00
C THR A 522 2.62 13.65 -7.64
N THR A 523 2.54 13.23 -6.38
CA THR A 523 3.49 12.28 -5.78
C THR A 523 2.98 10.85 -5.73
N ALA A 524 1.73 10.57 -6.12
CA ALA A 524 1.16 9.23 -6.03
C ALA A 524 0.66 8.72 -7.39
N VAL A 525 1.47 7.87 -8.03
CA VAL A 525 0.97 6.89 -8.99
C VAL A 525 0.58 5.66 -8.19
N GLN A 526 -0.72 5.39 -8.10
CA GLN A 526 -1.21 4.16 -7.49
C GLN A 526 -1.47 3.15 -8.58
N THR A 527 -0.71 2.05 -8.58
CA THR A 527 -1.03 0.90 -9.43
C THR A 527 -1.99 -0.01 -8.68
N VAL A 528 -3.19 -0.17 -9.23
CA VAL A 528 -4.22 -1.08 -8.70
C VAL A 528 -4.36 -2.26 -9.64
N ARG A 529 -4.33 -3.47 -9.10
CA ARG A 529 -4.66 -4.68 -9.87
C ARG A 529 -6.17 -4.78 -9.98
N LEU A 530 -6.68 -4.74 -11.21
CA LEU A 530 -8.10 -4.84 -11.52
C LEU A 530 -8.33 -6.00 -12.49
N CYS A 531 -9.58 -6.38 -12.64
CA CYS A 531 -9.98 -7.54 -13.43
C CYS A 531 -10.94 -7.12 -14.53
N ASP A 532 -10.76 -7.68 -15.71
CA ASP A 532 -11.56 -7.38 -16.90
C ASP A 532 -12.50 -8.54 -17.21
N LEU A 533 -13.80 -8.26 -17.15
CA LEU A 533 -14.85 -9.18 -17.60
C LEU A 533 -15.03 -9.04 -19.10
N ASP A 534 -14.11 -9.66 -19.85
CA ASP A 534 -14.19 -9.73 -21.30
C ASP A 534 -15.12 -10.90 -21.73
N PRO A 535 -16.30 -10.62 -22.33
CA PRO A 535 -17.24 -11.65 -22.77
C PRO A 535 -16.72 -12.48 -23.95
N THR A 536 -15.58 -12.12 -24.54
CA THR A 536 -14.92 -12.89 -25.60
C THR A 536 -14.02 -14.01 -25.07
N VAL A 537 -13.71 -14.00 -23.78
CA VAL A 537 -12.95 -15.08 -23.11
C VAL A 537 -13.79 -16.33 -23.04
N GLU A 538 -13.38 -17.41 -23.71
CA GLU A 538 -14.08 -18.71 -23.69
C GLU A 538 -14.39 -19.15 -22.26
N ALA A 539 -15.62 -19.62 -22.04
CA ALA A 539 -16.04 -20.16 -20.76
C ALA A 539 -15.34 -21.50 -20.49
N ASP A 540 -15.09 -21.81 -19.22
CA ASP A 540 -14.59 -23.12 -18.81
C ASP A 540 -15.67 -24.22 -18.93
N GLU A 541 -15.32 -25.46 -18.54
CA GLU A 541 -16.23 -26.61 -18.61
C GLU A 541 -17.50 -26.44 -17.75
N ASP A 542 -17.44 -25.57 -16.74
CA ASP A 542 -18.56 -25.23 -15.85
C ASP A 542 -19.33 -23.98 -16.30
N GLY A 543 -18.99 -23.41 -17.48
CA GLY A 543 -19.64 -22.22 -18.04
C GLY A 543 -19.17 -20.90 -17.40
N ARG A 544 -18.03 -20.90 -16.69
CA ARG A 544 -17.49 -19.70 -16.06
C ARG A 544 -16.46 -19.01 -16.95
N ARG A 545 -16.60 -17.70 -17.10
CA ARG A 545 -15.60 -16.82 -17.73
C ARG A 545 -14.85 -16.09 -16.63
N CYS A 546 -13.62 -16.52 -16.35
CA CYS A 546 -12.76 -15.85 -15.36
C CYS A 546 -12.34 -14.48 -15.87
N ALA A 547 -12.40 -13.47 -15.00
CA ALA A 547 -11.92 -12.15 -15.36
C ALA A 547 -10.40 -12.17 -15.64
N ILE A 548 -9.97 -11.40 -16.65
CA ILE A 548 -8.55 -11.25 -16.99
C ILE A 548 -7.95 -10.18 -16.08
N PRO A 549 -6.93 -10.48 -15.26
CA PRO A 549 -6.30 -9.46 -14.43
C PRO A 549 -5.42 -8.52 -15.28
N PHE A 550 -5.49 -7.23 -14.97
CA PHE A 550 -4.68 -6.16 -15.55
C PHE A 550 -4.27 -5.14 -14.47
N LEU A 551 -3.39 -4.19 -14.82
CA LEU A 551 -2.95 -3.14 -13.92
C LEU A 551 -3.51 -1.80 -14.38
N ARG A 552 -4.19 -1.07 -13.49
CA ARG A 552 -4.58 0.32 -13.69
C ARG A 552 -3.65 1.23 -12.92
N HIS A 553 -3.00 2.14 -13.64
CA HIS A 553 -2.13 3.15 -13.05
C HIS A 553 -2.94 4.44 -12.89
N LEU A 554 -3.31 4.76 -11.65
CA LEU A 554 -4.07 5.94 -11.29
C LEU A 554 -3.09 7.07 -10.97
N ALA A 555 -3.19 8.17 -11.70
CA ALA A 555 -2.48 9.40 -11.41
C ALA A 555 -3.43 10.34 -10.68
N TYR A 556 -3.07 10.73 -9.46
CA TYR A 556 -3.83 11.72 -8.68
C TYR A 556 -3.22 13.10 -8.82
N ASP A 557 -4.08 14.12 -8.84
CA ASP A 557 -3.67 15.49 -8.68
C ASP A 557 -3.45 15.85 -7.19
N CYS A 558 -3.07 17.09 -6.95
CA CYS A 558 -2.70 17.60 -5.64
C CYS A 558 -3.89 17.80 -4.69
N ALA A 559 -5.14 17.66 -5.16
CA ALA A 559 -6.34 17.63 -4.33
C ALA A 559 -6.71 16.20 -3.89
N GLY A 560 -5.93 15.20 -4.31
CA GLY A 560 -6.30 13.78 -4.22
C GLY A 560 -7.39 13.40 -5.23
N GLU A 561 -7.66 14.26 -6.22
CA GLU A 561 -8.62 13.98 -7.28
C GLU A 561 -7.92 13.18 -8.39
N LEU A 562 -8.62 12.22 -8.99
CA LEU A 562 -8.04 11.39 -10.05
C LEU A 562 -7.79 12.24 -11.30
N HIS A 563 -6.52 12.50 -11.63
CA HIS A 563 -6.10 13.29 -12.79
C HIS A 563 -6.20 12.49 -14.10
N GLY A 564 -5.87 11.20 -14.04
CA GLY A 564 -5.91 10.32 -15.20
C GLY A 564 -5.58 8.89 -14.84
N PHE A 565 -5.79 7.98 -15.78
CA PHE A 565 -5.36 6.61 -15.64
C PHE A 565 -4.93 6.03 -16.99
N HIS A 566 -4.08 5.01 -16.94
CA HIS A 566 -3.84 4.13 -18.08
C HIS A 566 -3.79 2.67 -17.61
N ASP A 567 -4.16 1.77 -18.50
CA ASP A 567 -4.27 0.35 -18.20
C ASP A 567 -3.16 -0.41 -18.95
N THR A 568 -2.51 -1.33 -18.27
CA THR A 568 -1.50 -2.22 -18.84
C THR A 568 -1.78 -3.67 -18.49
N GLY A 569 -1.18 -4.60 -19.21
CA GLY A 569 -1.09 -5.99 -18.78
C GLY A 569 -0.36 -6.12 -17.43
N LEU A 570 -0.32 -7.35 -16.91
CA LEU A 570 0.39 -7.63 -15.65
C LEU A 570 1.91 -7.39 -15.71
N ASP A 571 2.47 -7.21 -16.91
CA ASP A 571 3.85 -6.80 -17.13
C ASP A 571 4.12 -5.31 -16.87
N GLY A 572 3.07 -4.53 -16.55
CA GLY A 572 3.17 -3.10 -16.26
C GLY A 572 3.48 -2.21 -17.48
N THR A 573 3.58 -2.76 -18.69
CA THR A 573 4.08 -2.03 -19.87
C THR A 573 3.27 -2.23 -21.14
N THR A 574 2.66 -3.39 -21.36
CA THR A 574 1.83 -3.65 -22.53
C THR A 574 0.50 -2.94 -22.37
N PRO A 575 0.10 -1.98 -23.25
CA PRO A 575 -1.20 -1.31 -23.13
C PRO A 575 -2.35 -2.32 -23.11
N TYR A 576 -3.30 -2.14 -22.19
CA TYR A 576 -4.48 -2.97 -22.03
C TYR A 576 -5.73 -2.10 -22.18
N THR A 577 -6.81 -2.63 -22.76
CA THR A 577 -8.08 -1.90 -22.92
C THR A 577 -9.19 -2.79 -22.38
N PRO A 578 -9.62 -2.58 -21.12
CA PRO A 578 -10.61 -3.45 -20.51
C PRO A 578 -11.99 -3.27 -21.15
N VAL A 579 -12.72 -4.38 -21.32
CA VAL A 579 -14.14 -4.36 -21.75
C VAL A 579 -15.04 -3.95 -20.59
N GLN A 580 -14.83 -4.55 -19.41
CA GLN A 580 -15.57 -4.25 -18.20
C GLN A 580 -14.69 -4.42 -16.96
N VAL A 581 -14.46 -3.33 -16.24
CA VAL A 581 -13.57 -3.31 -15.08
C VAL A 581 -14.31 -3.71 -13.80
N VAL A 582 -13.79 -4.70 -13.10
CA VAL A 582 -14.23 -5.14 -11.76
C VAL A 582 -13.03 -5.26 -10.82
N ASP A 583 -13.29 -5.31 -9.52
CA ASP A 583 -12.27 -5.67 -8.55
C ASP A 583 -11.86 -7.15 -8.75
N CYS A 584 -10.57 -7.44 -8.61
CA CYS A 584 -10.04 -8.79 -8.66
C CYS A 584 -10.29 -9.57 -7.37
N GLN A 585 -10.64 -8.90 -6.27
CA GLN A 585 -10.92 -9.58 -5.01
C GLN A 585 -12.32 -10.19 -5.01
N CYS A 586 -12.35 -11.51 -4.94
CA CYS A 586 -13.53 -12.22 -4.50
C CYS A 586 -13.70 -12.04 -2.97
N GLU A 587 -14.93 -11.95 -2.47
CA GLU A 587 -15.21 -11.68 -1.04
C GLU A 587 -14.57 -12.72 -0.08
N SER A 588 -14.20 -13.90 -0.57
CA SER A 588 -13.47 -14.93 0.19
C SER A 588 -11.96 -14.74 0.30
N GLY A 589 -11.39 -13.63 -0.23
CA GLY A 589 -9.97 -13.27 -0.06
C GLY A 589 -8.99 -13.91 -1.06
N ASP A 590 -9.36 -15.03 -1.71
CA ASP A 590 -8.55 -15.71 -2.73
C ASP A 590 -9.39 -16.16 -3.94
N GLY A 591 -9.10 -15.63 -5.13
CA GLY A 591 -9.66 -16.07 -6.42
C GLY A 591 -10.11 -14.92 -7.33
N LEU A 592 -10.10 -15.13 -8.65
CA LEU A 592 -10.56 -14.14 -9.63
C LEU A 592 -12.08 -14.16 -9.71
N THR A 593 -12.71 -12.99 -9.75
CA THR A 593 -14.14 -12.82 -10.03
C THR A 593 -14.48 -13.50 -11.36
N SER A 594 -15.57 -14.26 -11.42
CA SER A 594 -16.02 -14.90 -12.65
C SER A 594 -17.40 -14.40 -13.05
N THR A 595 -17.76 -14.65 -14.29
CA THR A 595 -19.17 -14.62 -14.69
C THR A 595 -19.60 -16.01 -15.08
N ILE A 596 -20.81 -16.41 -14.71
CA ILE A 596 -21.42 -17.65 -15.15
C ILE A 596 -22.45 -17.34 -16.22
N GLU A 597 -22.39 -18.05 -17.33
CA GLU A 597 -23.43 -17.99 -18.34
C GLU A 597 -24.59 -18.90 -17.93
N VAL A 598 -25.74 -18.30 -17.67
CA VAL A 598 -26.99 -19.00 -17.38
C VAL A 598 -27.82 -19.05 -18.67
N PRO A 599 -27.89 -20.23 -19.33
CA PRO A 599 -28.72 -20.38 -20.50
C PRO A 599 -30.21 -20.28 -20.15
N TRP A 600 -30.95 -19.68 -21.08
CA TRP A 600 -32.41 -19.70 -21.07
C TRP A 600 -32.90 -20.88 -21.90
N THR A 601 -33.70 -21.72 -21.27
CA THR A 601 -34.29 -22.89 -21.91
C THR A 601 -35.65 -22.54 -22.50
N VAL A 602 -35.96 -23.11 -23.66
CA VAL A 602 -37.31 -23.04 -24.23
C VAL A 602 -38.21 -24.03 -23.47
N VAL A 603 -39.12 -23.49 -22.67
CA VAL A 603 -40.07 -24.25 -21.86
C VAL A 603 -41.21 -24.79 -22.72
N SER A 604 -41.72 -23.98 -23.66
CA SER A 604 -42.77 -24.40 -24.59
C SER A 604 -42.80 -23.54 -25.83
N VAL A 605 -43.25 -24.13 -26.94
CA VAL A 605 -43.56 -23.43 -28.19
C VAL A 605 -45.02 -23.69 -28.55
N VAL A 606 -45.77 -22.63 -28.81
CA VAL A 606 -47.18 -22.71 -29.26
C VAL A 606 -47.41 -21.80 -30.47
N GLU A 607 -48.38 -22.12 -31.31
CA GLU A 607 -48.84 -21.14 -32.31
C GLU A 607 -49.51 -19.96 -31.59
N ASP A 608 -49.23 -18.73 -32.03
CA ASP A 608 -49.89 -17.54 -31.47
C ASP A 608 -51.38 -17.55 -31.86
N PRO A 609 -52.31 -17.69 -30.91
CA PRO A 609 -53.74 -17.74 -31.24
C PRO A 609 -54.28 -16.43 -31.83
N ALA A 610 -53.57 -15.31 -31.66
CA ALA A 610 -53.90 -14.03 -32.26
C ALA A 610 -53.24 -13.81 -33.64
N GLY A 611 -52.30 -14.66 -34.02
CA GLY A 611 -51.50 -14.54 -35.23
C GLY A 611 -52.01 -15.37 -36.41
N LEU A 612 -51.19 -15.40 -37.46
CA LEU A 612 -51.36 -16.20 -38.66
C LEU A 612 -50.91 -17.65 -38.39
N PRO A 613 -51.74 -18.64 -38.73
CA PRO A 613 -51.43 -20.04 -38.47
C PRO A 613 -50.17 -20.48 -39.21
N ARG A 614 -49.29 -21.21 -38.51
CA ARG A 614 -47.95 -21.65 -38.94
C ARG A 614 -46.97 -20.54 -39.30
N GLN A 615 -47.23 -19.31 -38.91
CA GLN A 615 -46.35 -18.15 -39.15
C GLN A 615 -46.00 -17.43 -37.85
N ASP A 616 -46.98 -17.34 -36.94
CA ASP A 616 -46.81 -16.69 -35.66
C ASP A 616 -46.75 -17.72 -34.54
N PHE A 617 -45.69 -17.63 -33.73
CA PHE A 617 -45.40 -18.55 -32.64
C PHE A 617 -45.06 -17.78 -31.37
N ILE A 618 -45.39 -18.36 -30.22
CA ILE A 618 -44.98 -17.86 -28.91
C ILE A 618 -44.06 -18.90 -28.28
N TYR A 619 -42.82 -18.48 -28.02
CA TYR A 619 -41.86 -19.22 -27.25
C TYR A 619 -41.92 -18.74 -25.81
N THR A 620 -42.14 -19.67 -24.88
CA THR A 620 -41.99 -19.43 -23.45
C THR A 620 -40.61 -19.91 -23.04
N ILE A 621 -39.87 -19.08 -22.33
CA ILE A 621 -38.48 -19.32 -21.95
C ILE A 621 -38.25 -19.01 -20.46
N SER A 622 -37.28 -19.66 -19.85
CA SER A 622 -36.83 -19.37 -18.47
C SER A 622 -35.33 -19.66 -18.31
N PRO A 623 -34.60 -18.89 -17.49
CA PRO A 623 -33.21 -19.22 -17.15
C PRO A 623 -33.16 -20.54 -16.38
N GLU A 624 -32.10 -21.33 -16.57
CA GLU A 624 -31.98 -22.65 -15.92
C GLU A 624 -31.93 -22.60 -14.39
N ASN A 625 -31.34 -21.53 -13.82
CA ASN A 625 -31.18 -21.34 -12.38
C ASN A 625 -32.45 -20.80 -11.69
N ASP A 626 -33.33 -20.11 -12.42
CA ASP A 626 -34.61 -19.59 -11.91
C ASP A 626 -35.76 -19.90 -12.89
N PRO A 627 -36.30 -21.14 -12.87
CA PRO A 627 -37.42 -21.53 -13.71
C PRO A 627 -38.72 -20.75 -13.42
N SER A 628 -38.78 -19.98 -12.32
CA SER A 628 -39.93 -19.15 -11.99
C SER A 628 -39.95 -17.83 -12.76
N ARG A 629 -38.78 -17.38 -13.24
CA ARG A 629 -38.64 -16.21 -14.11
C ARG A 629 -38.96 -16.60 -15.55
N VAL A 630 -40.16 -16.27 -16.01
CA VAL A 630 -40.66 -16.68 -17.32
C VAL A 630 -40.78 -15.49 -18.26
N GLY A 631 -40.05 -15.53 -19.38
CA GLY A 631 -40.16 -14.58 -20.49
C GLY A 631 -40.86 -15.18 -21.70
N THR A 632 -41.33 -14.32 -22.61
CA THR A 632 -41.94 -14.73 -23.87
C THR A 632 -41.31 -14.04 -25.07
N ILE A 633 -41.08 -14.82 -26.13
CA ILE A 633 -40.62 -14.34 -27.43
C ILE A 633 -41.68 -14.70 -28.46
N ARG A 634 -42.29 -13.67 -29.05
CA ARG A 634 -43.21 -13.83 -30.18
C ARG A 634 -42.42 -13.81 -31.48
N ALA A 635 -42.47 -14.89 -32.24
CA ALA A 635 -41.82 -15.00 -33.53
C ALA A 635 -42.86 -14.90 -34.66
N HIS A 636 -42.71 -13.90 -35.52
CA HIS A 636 -43.42 -13.80 -36.79
C HIS A 636 -42.50 -14.21 -37.94
N VAL A 637 -42.95 -15.12 -38.80
CA VAL A 637 -42.25 -15.50 -40.02
C VAL A 637 -43.16 -15.28 -41.23
N SER A 638 -42.66 -14.55 -42.23
CA SER A 638 -43.41 -14.21 -43.45
C SER A 638 -43.86 -15.41 -44.31
N ARG A 639 -43.39 -16.63 -44.00
CA ARG A 639 -43.72 -17.89 -44.68
C ARG A 639 -44.24 -18.90 -43.66
N GLN A 640 -45.13 -19.78 -44.12
CA GLN A 640 -45.64 -20.86 -43.28
C GLN A 640 -44.54 -21.90 -43.02
N ALA A 641 -44.46 -22.39 -41.78
CA ALA A 641 -43.60 -23.51 -41.39
C ALA A 641 -43.98 -24.81 -42.12
N GLY A 642 -42.97 -25.60 -42.50
CA GLY A 642 -43.08 -26.83 -43.28
C GLY A 642 -43.18 -26.60 -44.80
N GLY A 643 -43.89 -27.47 -45.50
CA GLY A 643 -44.11 -27.38 -46.95
C GLY A 643 -42.95 -27.99 -47.75
N ALA A 644 -42.28 -27.18 -48.58
CA ALA A 644 -41.17 -27.65 -49.40
C ALA A 644 -39.97 -28.13 -48.56
N CYS A 645 -39.86 -27.63 -47.33
CA CYS A 645 -38.79 -27.95 -46.38
C CYS A 645 -39.12 -29.10 -45.41
N GLY A 646 -40.27 -29.77 -45.58
CA GLY A 646 -40.66 -30.91 -44.76
C GLY A 646 -42.07 -30.82 -44.18
N ALA A 647 -42.43 -31.80 -43.36
CA ALA A 647 -43.69 -31.80 -42.63
C ALA A 647 -43.64 -30.73 -41.51
N TYR A 648 -44.79 -30.10 -41.25
CA TYR A 648 -44.91 -29.19 -40.11
C TYR A 648 -44.66 -29.94 -38.81
N ASN A 649 -43.70 -29.46 -38.02
CA ASN A 649 -43.40 -29.91 -36.68
C ASN A 649 -43.18 -28.66 -35.81
N ILE A 650 -43.96 -28.51 -34.74
CA ILE A 650 -43.87 -27.34 -33.86
C ILE A 650 -42.60 -27.35 -33.01
N ASP A 651 -42.05 -28.54 -32.74
CA ASP A 651 -40.80 -28.71 -31.99
C ASP A 651 -39.55 -28.56 -32.87
N ALA A 652 -39.74 -28.41 -34.20
CA ALA A 652 -38.66 -28.25 -35.18
C ALA A 652 -39.16 -27.40 -36.36
N LEU A 653 -39.30 -26.10 -36.12
CA LEU A 653 -39.87 -25.17 -37.09
C LEU A 653 -38.86 -24.86 -38.21
N VAL A 654 -39.20 -25.30 -39.42
CA VAL A 654 -38.41 -25.09 -40.64
C VAL A 654 -39.22 -24.31 -41.67
N PHE A 655 -38.60 -23.34 -42.32
CA PHE A 655 -39.24 -22.42 -43.27
C PHE A 655 -38.52 -22.39 -44.60
N SER A 656 -39.25 -22.13 -45.69
CA SER A 656 -38.66 -21.99 -47.02
C SER A 656 -38.16 -20.57 -47.27
N ASN A 657 -36.93 -20.40 -47.74
CA ASN A 657 -36.36 -19.09 -48.06
C ASN A 657 -36.75 -18.66 -49.49
N THR A 658 -37.00 -17.38 -49.75
CA THR A 658 -36.81 -16.21 -48.87
C THR A 658 -37.87 -16.09 -47.77
N SER A 659 -37.42 -15.99 -46.52
CA SER A 659 -38.24 -15.79 -45.31
C SER A 659 -37.69 -14.63 -44.48
N ALA A 660 -38.56 -13.66 -44.19
CA ALA A 660 -38.34 -12.64 -43.17
C ALA A 660 -38.84 -13.13 -41.80
N TYR A 661 -38.04 -12.90 -40.78
CA TYR A 661 -38.22 -13.22 -39.38
C TYR A 661 -38.29 -11.93 -38.55
N THR A 662 -39.20 -11.88 -37.59
CA THR A 662 -39.27 -10.85 -36.56
C THR A 662 -39.49 -11.53 -35.22
N LEU A 663 -38.60 -11.29 -34.26
CA LEU A 663 -38.78 -11.68 -32.87
C LEU A 663 -39.17 -10.44 -32.07
N THR A 664 -40.24 -10.54 -31.28
CA THR A 664 -40.66 -9.51 -30.32
C THR A 664 -40.54 -10.09 -28.92
N LEU A 665 -39.67 -9.49 -28.11
CA LEU A 665 -39.36 -9.92 -26.76
C LEU A 665 -40.23 -9.12 -25.78
N ASP A 666 -40.79 -9.78 -24.76
CA ASP A 666 -41.39 -9.07 -23.63
C ASP A 666 -40.31 -8.46 -22.71
N GLU A 667 -40.74 -7.80 -21.64
CA GLU A 667 -39.82 -7.13 -20.70
C GLU A 667 -38.88 -8.14 -20.03
N VAL A 668 -39.36 -9.32 -19.65
CA VAL A 668 -38.56 -10.36 -18.98
C VAL A 668 -37.55 -10.99 -19.95
N ALA A 669 -37.94 -11.25 -21.21
CA ALA A 669 -37.02 -11.76 -22.22
C ALA A 669 -35.93 -10.74 -22.60
N GLN A 670 -36.18 -9.43 -22.42
CA GLN A 670 -35.17 -8.38 -22.63
C GLN A 670 -34.12 -8.31 -21.50
N GLU A 671 -34.35 -8.98 -20.36
CA GLU A 671 -33.37 -9.06 -19.25
C GLU A 671 -32.18 -9.99 -19.56
N MET A 672 -32.21 -10.71 -20.68
CA MET A 672 -31.05 -11.47 -21.14
C MET A 672 -29.85 -10.54 -21.34
N SER A 673 -28.67 -11.01 -20.97
CA SER A 673 -27.43 -10.30 -21.32
C SER A 673 -27.18 -10.34 -22.81
N TYR A 674 -27.52 -11.43 -23.48
CA TYR A 674 -27.57 -11.48 -24.94
C TYR A 674 -28.56 -12.50 -25.49
N LEU A 675 -29.10 -12.19 -26.67
CA LEU A 675 -29.86 -13.12 -27.51
C LEU A 675 -28.98 -13.59 -28.67
N ARG A 676 -28.77 -14.90 -28.81
CA ARG A 676 -28.12 -15.52 -29.96
C ARG A 676 -29.17 -16.13 -30.89
N VAL A 677 -29.11 -15.83 -32.18
CA VAL A 677 -29.90 -16.50 -33.22
C VAL A 677 -28.98 -17.40 -34.03
N ASP A 678 -29.41 -18.64 -34.24
CA ASP A 678 -28.66 -19.69 -34.91
C ASP A 678 -29.16 -19.85 -36.36
N LEU A 679 -28.28 -19.57 -37.33
CA LEU A 679 -28.48 -19.85 -38.74
C LEU A 679 -27.95 -21.26 -39.03
N LEU A 680 -28.81 -22.26 -38.90
CA LEU A 680 -28.49 -23.65 -39.23
C LEU A 680 -28.51 -23.85 -40.76
N ASP A 681 -27.61 -24.67 -41.28
CA ASP A 681 -27.48 -24.98 -42.72
C ASP A 681 -27.16 -23.72 -43.55
N PHE A 682 -26.35 -22.81 -43.00
CA PHE A 682 -26.11 -21.48 -43.58
C PHE A 682 -25.17 -21.56 -44.78
N ASP A 683 -25.76 -21.52 -45.97
CA ASP A 683 -25.05 -21.62 -47.24
C ASP A 683 -24.71 -20.28 -47.88
N GLY A 684 -23.66 -20.26 -48.72
CA GLY A 684 -23.23 -19.05 -49.44
C GLY A 684 -24.29 -18.45 -50.38
N PHE A 685 -25.32 -19.23 -50.72
CA PHE A 685 -26.46 -18.75 -51.51
C PHE A 685 -27.66 -18.26 -50.66
N GLU A 686 -27.53 -18.23 -49.34
CA GLU A 686 -28.58 -17.85 -48.40
C GLU A 686 -28.28 -16.56 -47.61
N PRO A 687 -27.78 -15.47 -48.23
CA PRO A 687 -27.33 -14.31 -47.48
C PRO A 687 -28.43 -13.77 -46.57
N VAL A 688 -28.05 -13.23 -45.42
CA VAL A 688 -28.97 -12.63 -44.45
C VAL A 688 -28.91 -11.11 -44.53
N GLY A 689 -30.07 -10.46 -44.59
CA GLY A 689 -30.18 -9.00 -44.46
C GLY A 689 -30.97 -8.62 -43.22
N ILE A 690 -30.55 -7.57 -42.52
CA ILE A 690 -31.30 -7.02 -41.39
C ILE A 690 -32.54 -6.28 -41.91
N ASN A 691 -33.69 -6.52 -41.27
CA ASN A 691 -34.95 -5.92 -41.70
C ASN A 691 -34.93 -4.41 -41.43
N SER A 692 -35.57 -3.63 -42.30
CA SER A 692 -35.68 -2.17 -42.11
C SER A 692 -36.33 -1.86 -40.76
N GLY A 693 -35.64 -1.09 -39.91
CA GLY A 693 -36.11 -0.71 -38.58
C GLY A 693 -35.75 -1.69 -37.45
N SER A 694 -35.06 -2.80 -37.75
CA SER A 694 -34.40 -3.63 -36.74
C SER A 694 -33.01 -3.09 -36.42
N SER A 695 -32.54 -3.29 -35.20
CA SER A 695 -31.12 -3.16 -34.89
C SER A 695 -30.30 -4.23 -35.61
N GLU A 696 -29.08 -3.87 -35.97
CA GLU A 696 -28.06 -4.82 -36.41
C GLU A 696 -27.59 -5.67 -35.22
N PRO A 697 -27.14 -6.92 -35.44
CA PRO A 697 -26.51 -7.71 -34.40
C PRO A 697 -25.21 -7.04 -33.94
N THR A 698 -25.00 -7.00 -32.63
CA THR A 698 -23.82 -6.40 -31.98
C THR A 698 -22.55 -7.13 -32.38
N ARG A 699 -22.63 -8.46 -32.55
CA ARG A 699 -21.52 -9.30 -33.00
C ARG A 699 -22.01 -10.50 -33.79
N LEU A 700 -21.12 -11.08 -34.58
CA LEU A 700 -21.35 -12.30 -35.37
C LEU A 700 -20.39 -13.40 -34.88
N GLY A 701 -20.80 -14.66 -35.01
CA GLY A 701 -19.95 -15.80 -34.69
C GLY A 701 -20.23 -17.01 -35.59
N GLY A 702 -19.52 -18.11 -35.32
CA GLY A 702 -19.60 -19.31 -36.15
C GLY A 702 -19.10 -19.01 -37.56
N THR A 703 -19.88 -19.40 -38.57
CA THR A 703 -19.53 -19.11 -39.96
C THR A 703 -20.01 -17.75 -40.44
N ALA A 704 -20.80 -16.99 -39.66
CA ALA A 704 -21.38 -15.73 -40.10
C ALA A 704 -20.37 -14.58 -40.13
N GLY A 705 -20.34 -13.83 -41.24
CA GLY A 705 -19.54 -12.61 -41.37
C GLY A 705 -20.24 -11.57 -42.26
N TRP A 706 -19.92 -10.30 -42.05
CA TRP A 706 -20.39 -9.24 -42.95
C TRP A 706 -19.71 -9.34 -44.31
N ASN A 707 -20.47 -9.13 -45.38
CA ASN A 707 -19.88 -8.93 -46.70
C ASN A 707 -19.08 -7.60 -46.73
N ALA A 708 -18.19 -7.45 -47.72
CA ALA A 708 -17.33 -6.27 -47.84
C ALA A 708 -18.08 -4.93 -47.91
N ALA A 709 -19.36 -4.95 -48.32
CA ALA A 709 -20.21 -3.75 -48.39
C ALA A 709 -20.98 -3.47 -47.09
N HIS A 710 -20.86 -4.32 -46.06
CA HIS A 710 -21.64 -4.26 -44.82
C HIS A 710 -23.16 -4.16 -45.06
N THR A 711 -23.67 -4.92 -46.02
CA THR A 711 -25.10 -4.90 -46.42
C THR A 711 -25.78 -6.25 -46.25
N ARG A 712 -25.00 -7.32 -46.13
CA ARG A 712 -25.47 -8.69 -45.95
C ARG A 712 -24.50 -9.44 -45.05
N ILE A 713 -25.05 -10.31 -44.23
CA ILE A 713 -24.32 -11.35 -43.51
C ILE A 713 -24.25 -12.56 -44.44
N VAL A 714 -23.06 -13.10 -44.61
CA VAL A 714 -22.75 -14.25 -45.49
C VAL A 714 -21.95 -15.27 -44.69
N PRO A 715 -22.06 -16.56 -45.01
CA PRO A 715 -21.24 -17.56 -44.33
C PRO A 715 -19.83 -17.61 -44.92
N ALA A 716 -18.85 -17.96 -44.10
CA ALA A 716 -17.47 -18.23 -44.50
C ALA A 716 -17.33 -19.59 -45.22
N GLU A 717 -18.25 -20.52 -44.98
CA GLU A 717 -18.30 -21.86 -45.58
C GLU A 717 -19.76 -22.31 -45.79
N ASN A 718 -20.00 -23.22 -46.74
CA ASN A 718 -21.32 -23.81 -46.97
C ASN A 718 -21.66 -24.86 -45.89
N ASP A 719 -22.94 -25.15 -45.71
CA ASP A 719 -23.49 -26.06 -44.70
C ASP A 719 -23.06 -25.70 -43.26
N GLY A 720 -22.69 -24.43 -43.03
CA GLY A 720 -22.18 -23.93 -41.75
C GLY A 720 -23.26 -23.61 -40.74
N THR A 721 -22.86 -23.28 -39.50
CA THR A 721 -23.75 -22.63 -38.54
C THR A 721 -23.28 -21.22 -38.27
N GLY A 722 -24.10 -20.23 -38.62
CA GLY A 722 -23.84 -18.82 -38.34
C GLY A 722 -24.54 -18.38 -37.06
N TYR A 723 -23.91 -17.48 -36.29
CA TYR A 723 -24.51 -16.91 -35.08
C TYR A 723 -24.64 -15.39 -35.21
N LEU A 724 -25.82 -14.87 -34.86
CA LEU A 724 -26.06 -13.43 -34.70
C LEU A 724 -26.34 -13.15 -33.23
N TYR A 725 -25.62 -12.21 -32.64
CA TYR A 725 -25.78 -11.85 -31.24
C TYR A 725 -26.32 -10.44 -31.11
N TRP A 726 -27.33 -10.26 -30.25
CA TRP A 726 -27.76 -8.96 -29.76
C TRP A 726 -27.51 -8.90 -28.26
N ASP A 727 -26.42 -8.25 -27.88
CA ASP A 727 -26.12 -7.96 -26.48
C ASP A 727 -27.09 -6.87 -25.98
N ASN A 728 -27.70 -7.08 -24.80
CA ASN A 728 -28.86 -6.32 -24.30
C ASN A 728 -29.98 -6.25 -25.36
N PRO A 729 -30.62 -7.39 -25.67
CA PRO A 729 -31.48 -7.52 -26.83
C PRO A 729 -32.64 -6.52 -26.77
N PRO A 730 -32.93 -5.77 -27.85
CA PRO A 730 -34.03 -4.83 -27.85
C PRO A 730 -35.38 -5.55 -27.89
N ALA A 731 -36.46 -4.82 -27.61
CA ALA A 731 -37.84 -5.32 -27.66
C ALA A 731 -38.23 -6.00 -28.99
N SER A 732 -37.52 -5.71 -30.09
CA SER A 732 -37.75 -6.35 -31.38
C SER A 732 -36.48 -6.45 -32.21
N VAL A 733 -36.23 -7.63 -32.78
CA VAL A 733 -35.16 -7.88 -33.77
C VAL A 733 -35.75 -8.56 -35.00
N GLY A 734 -35.18 -8.30 -36.17
CA GLY A 734 -35.68 -8.89 -37.41
C GLY A 734 -34.64 -8.98 -38.52
N TRP A 735 -34.65 -10.11 -39.21
CA TRP A 735 -33.77 -10.40 -40.34
C TRP A 735 -34.51 -11.12 -41.46
N THR A 736 -33.92 -11.18 -42.64
CA THR A 736 -34.42 -11.92 -43.79
C THR A 736 -33.33 -12.83 -44.30
N VAL A 737 -33.63 -14.13 -44.38
CA VAL A 737 -32.79 -15.11 -45.07
C VAL A 737 -33.21 -15.16 -46.53
N TYR A 738 -32.31 -14.79 -47.44
CA TYR A 738 -32.56 -14.78 -48.88
C TYR A 738 -32.28 -16.16 -49.50
N ASN A 739 -32.76 -16.38 -50.73
CA ASN A 739 -32.37 -17.54 -51.55
C ASN A 739 -31.91 -17.02 -52.92
N SER A 740 -30.59 -16.99 -53.13
CA SER A 740 -29.96 -16.48 -54.35
C SER A 740 -29.54 -17.58 -55.33
N GLY A 741 -29.43 -18.84 -54.86
CA GLY A 741 -28.94 -19.99 -55.62
C GLY A 741 -29.99 -20.69 -56.48
N GLY A 742 -31.28 -20.48 -56.18
CA GLY A 742 -32.39 -21.19 -56.82
C GLY A 742 -32.55 -22.62 -56.29
N GLY A 743 -33.78 -23.12 -56.24
CA GLY A 743 -34.11 -24.41 -55.62
C GLY A 743 -34.83 -24.26 -54.29
N VAL A 744 -34.91 -25.36 -53.53
CA VAL A 744 -35.52 -25.38 -52.19
C VAL A 744 -34.40 -25.09 -51.19
N SER A 745 -34.44 -23.91 -50.59
CA SER A 745 -33.56 -23.44 -49.53
C SER A 745 -34.40 -23.30 -48.27
N CYS A 746 -33.87 -23.77 -47.15
CA CYS A 746 -34.63 -23.97 -45.92
C CYS A 746 -33.84 -23.40 -44.75
N SER A 747 -34.50 -22.64 -43.88
CA SER A 747 -33.90 -22.20 -42.62
C SER A 747 -34.73 -22.70 -41.46
N ALA A 748 -34.05 -23.14 -40.41
CA ALA A 748 -34.68 -23.48 -39.14
C ALA A 748 -34.60 -22.27 -38.21
N LEU A 749 -35.66 -22.04 -37.42
CA LEU A 749 -35.63 -21.00 -36.39
C LEU A 749 -35.03 -21.60 -35.11
N GLY A 750 -33.79 -21.22 -34.80
CA GLY A 750 -33.11 -21.52 -33.55
C GLY A 750 -32.61 -20.24 -32.90
N PHE A 751 -32.78 -20.13 -31.58
CA PHE A 751 -32.19 -19.06 -30.79
C PHE A 751 -31.91 -19.55 -29.37
N GLN A 752 -30.97 -18.90 -28.70
CA GLN A 752 -30.60 -19.14 -27.32
C GLN A 752 -30.51 -17.79 -26.60
N GLY A 753 -31.17 -17.68 -25.45
CA GLY A 753 -30.97 -16.57 -24.53
C GLY A 753 -29.90 -16.92 -23.50
N MET A 754 -29.13 -15.94 -23.07
CA MET A 754 -28.14 -16.09 -22.01
C MET A 754 -28.22 -14.91 -21.05
N THR A 755 -28.23 -15.18 -19.75
CA THR A 755 -27.93 -14.17 -18.72
C THR A 755 -26.53 -14.45 -18.21
N VAL A 756 -25.69 -13.43 -18.22
CA VAL A 756 -24.37 -13.44 -17.61
C VAL A 756 -24.56 -12.94 -16.18
N GLU A 757 -24.42 -13.84 -15.22
CA GLU A 757 -24.51 -13.52 -13.80
C GLU A 757 -23.11 -13.55 -13.17
N PRO A 758 -22.88 -12.86 -12.04
CA PRO A 758 -21.65 -13.03 -11.28
C PRO A 758 -21.47 -14.50 -10.87
N GLY A 759 -20.44 -15.15 -11.41
CA GLY A 759 -20.02 -16.47 -10.97
C GLY A 759 -19.02 -16.26 -9.84
N GLY A 760 -19.12 -17.04 -8.76
CA GLY A 760 -18.17 -16.95 -7.64
C GLY A 760 -16.70 -17.10 -8.06
N CYS A 761 -15.81 -17.14 -7.09
CA CYS A 761 -14.37 -17.10 -7.34
C CYS A 761 -13.89 -18.26 -8.24
N CYS A 762 -13.14 -17.95 -9.28
CA CYS A 762 -12.38 -18.95 -10.02
C CYS A 762 -11.35 -19.59 -9.08
N GLY A 763 -11.51 -20.89 -8.82
CA GLY A 763 -10.59 -21.69 -8.00
C GLY A 763 -11.10 -22.16 -6.64
N GLY A 764 -12.27 -21.67 -6.17
CA GLY A 764 -12.89 -22.15 -4.93
C GLY A 764 -13.90 -23.27 -5.20
N SER A 765 -13.72 -24.43 -4.56
CA SER A 765 -14.72 -25.50 -4.56
C SER A 765 -16.03 -24.98 -3.97
N SER A 766 -17.11 -25.13 -4.73
CA SER A 766 -18.47 -24.66 -4.43
C SER A 766 -19.01 -25.10 -3.07
N SER A 767 -19.57 -24.17 -2.30
CA SER A 767 -20.66 -24.48 -1.36
C SER A 767 -21.70 -23.35 -1.31
N GLU A 768 -22.88 -23.71 -1.84
CA GLU A 768 -24.24 -23.17 -1.70
C GLU A 768 -24.50 -21.96 -0.76
N GLY A 769 -25.07 -20.91 -1.35
CA GLY A 769 -26.03 -19.97 -0.73
C GLY A 769 -25.46 -18.63 -0.28
N CYS A 770 -25.71 -17.55 -1.04
CA CYS A 770 -25.42 -16.15 -0.64
C CYS A 770 -26.35 -15.63 0.49
N SER A 771 -26.52 -16.42 1.54
CA SER A 771 -26.85 -15.91 2.87
C SER A 771 -25.67 -16.25 3.76
N ASP A 772 -24.67 -15.38 3.77
CA ASP A 772 -23.58 -15.54 4.72
C ASP A 772 -24.04 -14.98 6.07
N CYS A 773 -23.86 -15.79 7.11
CA CYS A 773 -24.13 -15.41 8.47
C CYS A 773 -22.81 -15.34 9.21
N ASP A 774 -22.24 -14.14 9.27
CA ASP A 774 -21.02 -13.88 10.03
C ASP A 774 -21.29 -14.20 11.50
N THR A 775 -20.46 -15.04 12.09
CA THR A 775 -20.49 -15.29 13.54
C THR A 775 -19.35 -14.53 14.20
N ILE A 776 -19.68 -13.53 15.02
CA ILE A 776 -18.71 -12.69 15.71
C ILE A 776 -18.85 -12.90 17.21
N THR A 777 -17.72 -13.10 17.90
CA THR A 777 -17.71 -13.14 19.37
C THR A 777 -17.68 -11.72 19.90
N LEU A 778 -18.67 -11.35 20.70
CA LEU A 778 -18.80 -10.02 21.31
C LEU A 778 -18.96 -10.14 22.82
N CYS A 779 -18.64 -9.08 23.55
CA CYS A 779 -18.72 -9.00 24.99
C CYS A 779 -19.83 -8.03 25.40
N ASP A 780 -20.72 -8.49 26.25
CA ASP A 780 -21.77 -7.70 26.88
C ASP A 780 -21.27 -7.18 28.24
N VAL A 781 -21.15 -5.86 28.38
CA VAL A 781 -20.61 -5.20 29.58
C VAL A 781 -21.76 -4.61 30.40
N PRO A 782 -22.18 -5.25 31.51
CA PRO A 782 -23.30 -4.77 32.31
C PRO A 782 -22.98 -3.42 32.97
N ALA A 783 -23.91 -2.47 32.90
CA ALA A 783 -23.76 -1.12 33.48
C ALA A 783 -23.58 -1.07 35.02
N GLY A 784 -23.61 -2.22 35.70
CA GLY A 784 -23.50 -2.37 37.15
C GLY A 784 -22.15 -2.91 37.67
N GLY A 785 -21.11 -3.01 36.83
CA GLY A 785 -19.78 -3.47 37.25
C GLY A 785 -19.63 -5.00 37.35
N GLY A 786 -20.42 -5.76 36.60
CA GLY A 786 -20.12 -7.17 36.33
C GLY A 786 -19.02 -7.28 35.27
N GLY A 787 -18.19 -8.33 35.34
CA GLY A 787 -17.23 -8.61 34.27
C GLY A 787 -17.92 -8.77 32.91
N PRO A 788 -17.23 -8.49 31.80
CA PRO A 788 -17.76 -8.69 30.45
C PRO A 788 -18.21 -10.15 30.26
N VAL A 789 -19.39 -10.36 29.67
CA VAL A 789 -19.93 -11.69 29.35
C VAL A 789 -19.87 -11.89 27.85
N SER A 790 -19.05 -12.84 27.39
CA SER A 790 -18.93 -13.16 25.97
C SER A 790 -20.15 -13.92 25.44
N PHE A 791 -20.56 -13.58 24.23
CA PHE A 791 -21.64 -14.24 23.49
C PHE A 791 -21.33 -14.20 21.99
N LEU A 792 -22.05 -14.99 21.18
CA LEU A 792 -21.92 -15.00 19.73
C LEU A 792 -23.06 -14.21 19.11
N ARG A 793 -22.73 -13.29 18.20
CA ARG A 793 -23.67 -12.60 17.35
C ARG A 793 -23.58 -13.15 15.92
N HIS A 794 -24.68 -13.69 15.45
CA HIS A 794 -24.87 -14.15 14.06
C HIS A 794 -25.49 -13.01 13.26
N ILE A 795 -24.78 -12.49 12.26
CA ILE A 795 -25.23 -11.42 11.38
C ILE A 795 -25.43 -12.00 9.99
N CYS A 796 -26.68 -12.27 9.62
CA CYS A 796 -26.99 -12.76 8.29
C CYS A 796 -27.19 -11.59 7.34
N ARG A 797 -26.51 -11.61 6.19
CA ARG A 797 -26.63 -10.62 5.13
C ARG A 797 -27.30 -11.23 3.91
N ASP A 798 -28.06 -10.42 3.18
CA ASP A 798 -28.52 -10.79 1.84
C ASP A 798 -27.42 -10.58 0.79
N CYS A 799 -27.72 -10.95 -0.45
CA CYS A 799 -26.82 -10.80 -1.59
C CYS A 799 -26.44 -9.33 -1.92
N ALA A 800 -27.08 -8.34 -1.27
CA ALA A 800 -26.73 -6.92 -1.40
C ALA A 800 -25.89 -6.41 -0.21
N GLY A 801 -25.47 -7.31 0.70
CA GLY A 801 -24.74 -6.99 1.92
C GLY A 801 -25.61 -6.40 3.03
N ALA A 802 -26.93 -6.30 2.82
CA ALA A 802 -27.85 -5.74 3.81
C ALA A 802 -28.11 -6.78 4.91
N VAL A 803 -28.01 -6.35 6.17
CA VAL A 803 -28.27 -7.22 7.32
C VAL A 803 -29.75 -7.59 7.34
N THR A 804 -30.06 -8.86 7.13
CA THR A 804 -31.43 -9.40 7.14
C THR A 804 -31.84 -9.95 8.48
N ALA A 805 -30.87 -10.46 9.27
CA ALA A 805 -31.11 -10.94 10.63
C ALA A 805 -29.88 -10.75 11.51
N VAL A 806 -30.14 -10.47 12.79
CA VAL A 806 -29.14 -10.52 13.86
C VAL A 806 -29.68 -11.44 14.94
N THR A 807 -28.94 -12.51 15.26
CA THR A 807 -29.30 -13.43 16.34
C THR A 807 -28.16 -13.51 17.33
N ASP A 808 -28.43 -13.16 18.58
CA ASP A 808 -27.47 -13.27 19.67
C ASP A 808 -27.69 -14.62 20.37
N THR A 809 -26.61 -15.36 20.55
CA THR A 809 -26.60 -16.67 21.22
C THR A 809 -25.46 -16.70 22.24
N ALA A 810 -25.52 -17.58 23.23
CA ALA A 810 -24.37 -17.87 24.07
C ALA A 810 -23.24 -18.45 23.21
N LEU A 811 -22.06 -18.66 23.80
CA LEU A 811 -20.91 -19.23 23.08
C LEU A 811 -21.14 -20.65 22.51
N ASP A 812 -22.28 -21.28 22.84
CA ASP A 812 -22.73 -22.56 22.26
C ASP A 812 -23.43 -22.43 20.91
N ALA A 813 -23.59 -21.20 20.38
CA ALA A 813 -24.28 -20.86 19.14
C ALA A 813 -25.76 -21.30 19.06
N ILE A 814 -26.37 -21.74 20.16
CA ILE A 814 -27.73 -22.33 20.18
C ILE A 814 -28.61 -21.62 21.21
N THR A 815 -28.10 -21.36 22.41
CA THR A 815 -28.88 -20.76 23.49
C THR A 815 -29.07 -19.28 23.20
N PRO A 816 -30.30 -18.75 23.05
CA PRO A 816 -30.51 -17.33 22.81
C PRO A 816 -29.90 -16.47 23.92
N TYR A 817 -29.17 -15.42 23.54
CA TYR A 817 -28.55 -14.46 24.45
C TYR A 817 -29.17 -13.09 24.23
N THR A 818 -29.50 -12.39 25.32
CA THR A 818 -30.00 -11.01 25.25
C THR A 818 -28.99 -10.12 25.98
N PRO A 819 -28.27 -9.24 25.27
CA PRO A 819 -27.34 -8.33 25.91
C PRO A 819 -28.05 -7.46 26.97
N ALA A 820 -27.51 -7.44 28.19
CA ALA A 820 -28.01 -6.68 29.33
C ALA A 820 -27.29 -5.34 29.51
N GLY A 821 -26.18 -5.13 28.80
CA GLY A 821 -25.29 -3.98 28.87
C GLY A 821 -24.83 -3.51 27.48
N VAL A 822 -23.65 -2.89 27.44
CA VAL A 822 -23.05 -2.39 26.18
C VAL A 822 -22.35 -3.55 25.49
N VAL A 823 -22.72 -3.82 24.25
CA VAL A 823 -22.04 -4.81 23.41
C VAL A 823 -20.81 -4.18 22.78
N THR A 824 -19.64 -4.78 23.01
CA THR A 824 -18.35 -4.36 22.47
C THR A 824 -17.56 -5.57 21.95
N ASP A 825 -16.49 -5.34 21.20
CA ASP A 825 -15.54 -6.39 20.84
C ASP A 825 -14.84 -6.91 22.12
N CYS A 826 -14.74 -8.23 22.28
CA CYS A 826 -14.04 -8.84 23.42
C CYS A 826 -12.53 -8.54 23.42
N GLY A 827 -11.91 -8.37 22.25
CA GLY A 827 -10.50 -7.97 22.14
C GLY A 827 -10.26 -6.53 22.58
N ALA A 828 -11.22 -5.64 22.31
CA ALA A 828 -11.20 -4.26 22.80
C ALA A 828 -11.39 -4.14 24.33
N VAL A 829 -11.79 -5.22 24.99
CA VAL A 829 -11.88 -5.31 26.46
C VAL A 829 -10.61 -5.91 27.08
N GLY A 830 -9.69 -6.45 26.27
CA GLY A 830 -8.43 -7.08 26.70
C GLY A 830 -7.17 -6.25 26.43
N ASP A 831 -7.12 -5.50 25.33
CA ASP A 831 -5.96 -4.66 24.99
C ASP A 831 -6.32 -3.18 25.10
N CYS A 832 -6.20 -2.64 26.31
CA CYS A 832 -6.06 -1.18 26.44
C CYS A 832 -4.68 -0.80 25.88
N PRO A 833 -4.58 0.20 24.98
CA PRO A 833 -3.30 0.79 24.67
C PRO A 833 -2.81 1.49 25.95
N SER A 834 -1.94 0.84 26.70
CA SER A 834 -1.12 1.48 27.71
C SER A 834 -0.27 2.51 26.97
N SER A 835 -0.70 3.77 26.99
CA SER A 835 0.16 4.85 26.52
C SER A 835 1.31 4.99 27.52
N TYR A 836 2.53 4.98 27.00
CA TYR A 836 3.73 5.22 27.79
C TYR A 836 4.29 6.58 27.39
N SER A 837 4.48 7.47 28.35
CA SER A 837 5.40 8.61 28.19
C SER A 837 6.63 8.37 29.04
N THR A 838 7.79 8.79 28.54
CA THR A 838 9.06 8.67 29.23
C THR A 838 9.69 10.05 29.37
N GLU A 839 10.06 10.44 30.59
CA GLU A 839 10.84 11.64 30.87
C GLU A 839 12.26 11.25 31.27
N CYS A 840 13.28 11.94 30.75
CA CYS A 840 14.66 11.76 31.21
C CYS A 840 14.91 12.61 32.45
N TRP A 841 15.43 11.97 33.50
CA TRP A 841 15.80 12.59 34.76
C TRP A 841 17.24 12.23 35.11
N SER A 842 18.00 13.17 35.65
CA SER A 842 19.37 12.95 36.12
C SER A 842 19.45 13.13 37.63
N LEU A 843 20.04 12.14 38.31
CA LEU A 843 20.44 12.28 39.70
C LEU A 843 21.77 13.02 39.74
N VAL A 844 21.76 14.26 40.23
CA VAL A 844 22.96 15.08 40.32
C VAL A 844 23.63 14.80 41.66
N THR A 845 24.79 14.14 41.64
CA THR A 845 25.63 14.00 42.83
C THR A 845 26.83 14.92 42.72
N ALA A 846 26.93 15.87 43.65
CA ALA A 846 28.14 16.67 43.82
C ALA A 846 28.98 16.09 44.96
N GLN A 847 30.29 16.01 44.77
CA GLN A 847 31.26 15.74 45.83
C GLN A 847 32.32 16.84 45.83
N ALA A 848 32.70 17.29 47.02
CA ALA A 848 33.83 18.19 47.21
C ALA A 848 34.89 17.50 48.04
N SER A 849 36.15 17.70 47.68
CA SER A 849 37.29 17.08 48.34
C SER A 849 38.42 18.05 48.61
N TYR A 850 39.15 17.83 49.70
CA TYR A 850 40.41 18.51 49.99
C TYR A 850 41.52 17.50 50.25
N ASP A 851 42.68 17.78 49.65
CA ASP A 851 43.87 16.94 49.75
C ASP A 851 44.99 17.71 50.47
N ASN A 852 45.81 16.96 51.21
CA ASN A 852 47.01 17.44 51.86
C ASN A 852 48.27 17.28 50.97
N THR A 853 48.12 16.80 49.73
CA THR A 853 49.18 16.72 48.71
C THR A 853 49.08 17.82 47.65
N ARG A 854 50.22 18.16 47.04
CA ARG A 854 50.29 19.24 46.04
C ARG A 854 49.98 18.67 44.65
N GLY A 855 48.99 19.24 43.96
CA GLY A 855 48.66 18.93 42.57
C GLY A 855 47.81 17.66 42.35
N GLY A 856 47.14 17.17 43.39
CA GLY A 856 46.21 16.04 43.28
C GLY A 856 44.90 16.41 42.59
N THR A 857 44.20 15.39 42.08
CA THR A 857 42.83 15.52 41.53
C THR A 857 41.76 15.63 42.62
N CYS A 858 42.13 15.46 43.89
CA CYS A 858 41.22 15.49 45.05
C CYS A 858 41.35 16.77 45.90
N GLY A 859 41.88 17.84 45.30
CA GLY A 859 42.17 19.11 45.95
C GLY A 859 43.66 19.47 45.90
N GLN A 860 43.97 20.71 46.27
CA GLN A 860 45.35 21.21 46.25
C GLN A 860 45.70 21.97 47.53
N VAL A 861 46.97 21.89 47.94
CA VAL A 861 47.53 22.67 49.04
C VAL A 861 48.74 23.52 48.59
N ASP A 862 48.83 24.76 49.08
CA ASP A 862 49.92 25.74 48.85
C ASP A 862 50.47 26.24 50.21
N PRO A 863 51.80 26.41 50.43
CA PRO A 863 52.92 26.33 49.46
C PRO A 863 53.56 24.95 49.23
N ALA A 864 53.28 23.95 50.07
CA ALA A 864 53.84 22.60 49.97
C ALA A 864 52.84 21.55 50.51
N SER A 865 53.05 20.27 50.17
CA SER A 865 52.31 19.15 50.78
C SER A 865 52.45 19.18 52.31
N MET A 866 51.38 18.91 53.04
CA MET A 866 51.39 18.83 54.51
C MET A 866 52.07 17.53 54.98
N ALA A 867 53.40 17.47 54.88
CA ALA A 867 54.17 16.26 55.18
C ALA A 867 54.15 15.85 56.67
N ALA A 868 53.75 16.74 57.57
CA ALA A 868 53.71 16.50 59.01
C ALA A 868 52.27 16.58 59.53
N CYS A 869 51.51 15.49 59.39
CA CYS A 869 50.09 15.45 59.74
C CYS A 869 49.80 15.46 61.24
N ALA A 870 50.72 14.96 62.08
CA ALA A 870 50.53 14.93 63.53
C ALA A 870 50.70 16.32 64.17
N GLY A 871 49.87 16.66 65.15
CA GLY A 871 49.96 17.88 65.94
C GLY A 871 48.62 18.60 66.10
N ASN A 872 48.68 19.79 66.68
CA ASN A 872 47.54 20.68 66.90
C ASN A 872 47.28 21.60 65.69
N TRP A 873 46.08 21.51 65.12
CA TRP A 873 45.65 22.22 63.92
C TRP A 873 44.51 23.19 64.20
N ARG A 874 44.44 24.27 63.40
CA ARG A 874 43.38 25.28 63.43
C ARG A 874 42.89 25.56 62.01
N ILE A 875 41.58 25.60 61.81
CA ILE A 875 40.96 26.12 60.58
C ILE A 875 40.59 27.56 60.87
N THR A 876 41.23 28.49 60.15
CA THR A 876 41.12 29.93 60.40
C THR A 876 40.25 30.66 59.39
N SER A 877 39.98 30.05 58.24
CA SER A 877 39.06 30.55 57.22
C SER A 877 38.56 29.37 56.39
N TRP A 878 37.29 29.41 56.01
CA TRP A 878 36.70 28.47 55.08
C TRP A 878 35.51 29.10 54.35
N ILE A 879 35.58 29.14 53.02
CA ILE A 879 34.52 29.69 52.18
C ILE A 879 33.55 28.59 51.76
N ILE A 880 32.26 28.78 52.02
CA ILE A 880 31.15 27.94 51.51
C ILE A 880 30.09 28.88 50.94
N ASP A 881 29.64 28.62 49.72
CA ASP A 881 28.64 29.42 48.98
C ASP A 881 29.04 30.90 48.87
N GLY A 882 30.35 31.16 48.73
CA GLY A 882 30.92 32.50 48.69
C GLY A 882 30.97 33.23 50.04
N ALA A 883 30.53 32.61 51.14
CA ALA A 883 30.52 33.18 52.48
C ALA A 883 31.58 32.55 53.40
N GLU A 884 32.22 33.39 54.22
CA GLU A 884 33.18 32.95 55.25
C GLU A 884 32.45 32.29 56.43
N GLN A 885 32.81 31.04 56.71
CA GLN A 885 32.17 30.25 57.77
C GLN A 885 32.86 30.40 59.14
N ILE A 886 34.16 30.74 59.15
CA ILE A 886 34.90 30.92 60.40
C ILE A 886 34.85 32.40 60.81
N THR A 887 33.72 32.81 61.38
CA THR A 887 33.51 34.20 61.84
C THR A 887 33.96 34.47 63.29
N GLY A 888 34.44 33.44 64.00
CA GLY A 888 34.77 33.46 65.42
C GLY A 888 36.13 32.86 65.78
N ALA A 889 36.19 32.11 66.89
CA ALA A 889 37.41 31.39 67.25
C ALA A 889 37.72 30.33 66.18
N PRO A 890 39.00 30.13 65.80
CA PRO A 890 39.37 29.09 64.85
C PRO A 890 38.90 27.72 65.32
N ALA A 891 38.42 26.88 64.40
CA ALA A 891 38.08 25.50 64.74
C ALA A 891 39.37 24.70 64.96
N GLU A 892 39.52 24.09 66.14
CA GLU A 892 40.75 23.37 66.51
C GLU A 892 40.53 21.86 66.47
N PHE A 893 41.54 21.11 66.02
CA PHE A 893 41.56 19.65 66.14
C PHE A 893 42.99 19.13 66.33
N VAL A 894 43.11 17.92 66.86
CA VAL A 894 44.39 17.27 67.16
C VAL A 894 44.51 16.01 66.32
N ALA A 895 45.65 15.85 65.65
CA ALA A 895 45.94 14.69 64.83
C ALA A 895 47.14 13.90 65.40
N THR A 896 47.02 12.58 65.48
CA THR A 896 48.08 11.69 65.99
C THR A 896 49.01 11.14 64.90
N GLY A 897 48.61 11.25 63.62
CA GLY A 897 49.35 10.75 62.46
C GLY A 897 48.64 11.08 61.14
N CYS A 898 49.19 10.67 60.00
CA CYS A 898 48.50 10.74 58.70
C CYS A 898 47.59 9.50 58.54
N GLY A 899 46.40 9.66 57.96
CA GLY A 899 45.49 8.56 57.65
C GLY A 899 44.03 8.86 58.02
N GLY A 900 43.15 7.90 57.71
CA GLY A 900 41.69 8.07 57.79
C GLY A 900 41.01 7.70 59.11
N ASN A 901 41.75 7.18 60.10
CA ASN A 901 41.14 6.92 61.41
C ASN A 901 40.69 8.23 62.10
N PRO A 902 39.67 8.22 62.97
CA PRO A 902 39.15 9.42 63.63
C PRO A 902 40.20 10.25 64.38
N ASP A 903 41.23 9.59 64.94
CA ASP A 903 42.34 10.24 65.66
C ASP A 903 43.51 10.65 64.76
N GLN A 904 43.48 10.30 63.47
CA GLN A 904 44.46 10.67 62.47
C GLN A 904 43.98 11.91 61.71
N PHE A 905 44.90 12.58 61.01
CA PHE A 905 44.67 13.89 60.44
C PHE A 905 43.41 14.00 59.60
N HIS A 906 43.17 13.10 58.64
CA HIS A 906 42.02 13.20 57.77
C HIS A 906 40.70 12.86 58.48
N GLY A 907 40.71 11.92 59.43
CA GLY A 907 39.52 11.64 60.25
C GLY A 907 39.17 12.78 61.21
N ALA A 908 40.16 13.34 61.89
CA ALA A 908 39.99 14.47 62.79
C ALA A 908 39.60 15.76 62.04
N TRP A 909 40.15 15.94 60.83
CA TRP A 909 39.81 17.05 59.94
C TRP A 909 38.39 16.93 59.41
N ALA A 910 37.97 15.75 58.95
CA ALA A 910 36.59 15.49 58.53
C ALA A 910 35.59 15.78 59.66
N ALA A 911 35.88 15.32 60.89
CA ALA A 911 35.06 15.62 62.06
C ALA A 911 34.98 17.12 62.37
N ALA A 912 36.09 17.86 62.21
CA ALA A 912 36.10 19.31 62.39
C ALA A 912 35.25 20.03 61.32
N LEU A 913 35.27 19.57 60.07
CA LEU A 913 34.43 20.13 59.01
C LEU A 913 32.95 19.84 59.22
N GLY A 914 32.58 18.62 59.63
CA GLY A 914 31.18 18.31 59.97
C GLY A 914 30.63 19.13 61.14
N ALA A 915 31.50 19.64 62.02
CA ALA A 915 31.09 20.57 63.08
C ALA A 915 30.88 22.00 62.57
N ILE A 916 31.63 22.43 61.54
CA ILE A 916 31.49 23.75 60.92
C ILE A 916 30.31 23.77 59.94
N ASP A 917 30.14 22.71 59.15
CA ASP A 917 29.07 22.50 58.19
C ASP A 917 28.27 21.23 58.54
N PRO A 918 27.32 21.32 59.49
CA PRO A 918 26.52 20.17 59.93
C PRO A 918 25.51 19.69 58.88
N SER A 919 25.28 20.47 57.82
CA SER A 919 24.43 20.09 56.68
C SER A 919 25.09 19.11 55.72
N SER A 920 26.40 18.87 55.87
CA SER A 920 27.15 18.00 54.97
C SER A 920 27.98 16.99 55.76
N SER A 921 27.96 15.73 55.33
CA SER A 921 28.71 14.65 55.97
C SER A 921 30.12 14.58 55.38
N TRP A 922 31.13 14.83 56.22
CA TRP A 922 32.54 14.75 55.82
C TRP A 922 33.17 13.45 56.27
N GLU A 923 33.91 12.79 55.38
CA GLU A 923 34.64 11.56 55.67
C GLU A 923 36.07 11.61 55.13
N ALA A 924 36.94 10.81 55.75
CA ALA A 924 38.28 10.56 55.20
C ALA A 924 38.20 9.46 54.14
N ALA A 925 38.83 9.68 52.99
CA ALA A 925 38.80 8.77 51.85
C ALA A 925 40.21 8.47 51.30
N TYR A 926 40.29 7.38 50.53
CA TYR A 926 41.48 6.89 49.84
C TYR A 926 41.09 6.40 48.45
N ASN A 927 41.72 6.92 47.40
CA ASN A 927 41.71 6.30 46.07
C ASN A 927 43.16 6.29 45.58
N GLY A 928 43.64 5.28 44.86
CA GLY A 928 45.09 5.12 44.61
C GLY A 928 45.81 6.34 43.97
N SER A 929 45.05 7.25 43.34
CA SER A 929 45.53 8.54 42.82
C SER A 929 45.69 9.66 43.87
N CYS A 930 44.96 9.60 44.98
CA CYS A 930 44.99 10.54 46.09
C CYS A 930 45.24 9.78 47.40
N LEU A 931 46.48 9.86 47.93
CA LEU A 931 46.91 9.03 49.05
C LEU A 931 45.98 9.09 50.26
N PHE A 932 45.61 10.25 50.77
CA PHE A 932 44.56 10.39 51.78
C PHE A 932 43.98 11.78 51.62
N PHE A 933 42.66 11.89 51.54
CA PHE A 933 41.96 13.16 51.38
C PHE A 933 40.69 13.12 52.22
N ILE A 934 40.03 14.27 52.35
CA ILE A 934 38.68 14.34 52.92
C ILE A 934 37.70 14.67 51.81
N ARG A 935 36.51 14.09 51.87
CA ARG A 935 35.42 14.39 50.95
C ARG A 935 34.09 14.45 51.67
N THR A 936 33.12 15.02 51.01
CA THR A 936 31.71 14.87 51.38
C THR A 936 31.16 13.52 50.91
N ALA A 937 30.32 12.86 51.73
CA ALA A 937 29.69 11.58 51.35
C ALA A 937 28.51 11.81 50.39
N SER A 938 27.77 12.90 50.58
CA SER A 938 26.88 13.53 49.60
C SER A 938 26.88 15.04 49.83
N VAL A 939 26.79 15.84 48.78
CA VAL A 939 26.56 17.28 48.89
C VAL A 939 25.23 17.60 48.24
N ASP A 940 24.50 18.54 48.83
CA ASP A 940 23.59 19.39 48.09
C ASP A 940 24.31 19.91 46.81
N PRO A 941 23.84 19.57 45.61
CA PRO A 941 24.50 19.94 44.35
C PRO A 941 24.66 21.45 44.16
N ASN A 942 23.90 22.26 44.91
CA ASN A 942 23.99 23.72 44.87
C ASN A 942 25.07 24.29 45.80
N ARG A 943 25.69 23.46 46.63
CA ARG A 943 26.65 23.91 47.65
C ARG A 943 28.06 23.95 47.10
N VAL A 944 28.64 25.15 47.06
CA VAL A 944 29.95 25.43 46.49
C VAL A 944 30.97 25.59 47.59
N TYR A 945 31.86 24.61 47.72
CA TYR A 945 33.00 24.70 48.63
C TYR A 945 34.14 25.49 47.98
N GLY A 946 34.67 26.47 48.72
CA GLY A 946 35.76 27.33 48.31
C GLY A 946 37.04 27.11 49.09
N GLN A 947 37.94 28.09 49.07
CA GLN A 947 39.24 28.00 49.71
C GLN A 947 39.14 27.82 51.24
N MET A 948 40.04 27.01 51.81
CA MET A 948 40.21 26.81 53.24
C MET A 948 41.62 27.19 53.67
N VAL A 949 41.77 27.85 54.83
CA VAL A 949 43.07 28.18 55.41
C VAL A 949 43.25 27.46 56.75
N MET A 950 44.32 26.69 56.85
CA MET A 950 44.68 25.91 58.03
C MET A 950 46.02 26.35 58.61
N TYR A 951 46.14 26.30 59.93
CA TYR A 951 47.34 26.65 60.68
C TYR A 951 47.75 25.51 61.62
N ARG A 952 48.99 25.05 61.49
CA ARG A 952 49.60 24.13 62.45
C ARG A 952 50.28 24.93 63.56
N THR A 953 49.89 24.68 64.79
CA THR A 953 50.32 25.50 65.95
C THR A 953 51.67 25.09 66.54
N GLU A 954 52.14 23.88 66.23
CA GLU A 954 53.42 23.33 66.70
C GLU A 954 54.59 23.74 65.79
N ALA A 955 55.80 23.80 66.35
CA ALA A 955 56.98 24.22 65.62
C ALA A 955 57.44 23.16 64.58
N PRO A 956 57.73 23.54 63.31
CA PRO A 956 57.58 24.89 62.76
C PRO A 956 56.11 25.22 62.46
N ALA A 957 55.64 26.34 62.98
CA ALA A 957 54.31 26.85 62.67
C ALA A 957 54.20 27.15 61.17
N GLN A 958 53.15 26.65 60.54
CA GLN A 958 52.94 26.71 59.10
C GLN A 958 51.48 27.01 58.79
N VAL A 959 51.27 27.88 57.81
CA VAL A 959 49.96 28.21 57.24
C VAL A 959 49.84 27.45 55.92
N TYR A 960 48.70 26.85 55.69
CA TYR A 960 48.36 26.10 54.49
C TYR A 960 47.06 26.63 53.91
N THR A 961 47.07 26.86 52.60
CA THR A 961 45.88 27.24 51.86
C THR A 961 45.46 26.05 51.00
N LEU A 962 44.22 25.60 51.17
CA LEU A 962 43.66 24.45 50.49
C LEU A 962 42.56 24.88 49.54
N THR A 963 42.61 24.37 48.31
CA THR A 963 41.59 24.57 47.28
C THR A 963 40.87 23.24 47.04
N PRO A 964 39.53 23.21 47.06
CA PRO A 964 38.80 21.96 46.87
C PRO A 964 38.85 21.50 45.41
N ALA A 965 38.71 20.19 45.20
CA ALA A 965 38.27 19.64 43.93
C ALA A 965 36.80 19.24 44.04
N SER A 966 35.97 19.77 43.15
CA SER A 966 34.56 19.41 43.02
C SER A 966 34.35 18.51 41.81
N THR A 967 33.62 17.43 42.00
CA THR A 967 33.15 16.55 40.92
C THR A 967 31.63 16.53 40.95
N ARG A 968 31.00 16.88 39.84
CA ARG A 968 29.56 16.73 39.61
C ARG A 968 29.38 15.52 38.70
N THR A 969 28.63 14.52 39.17
CA THR A 969 28.29 13.34 38.38
C THR A 969 26.79 13.32 38.19
N GLU A 970 26.35 13.20 36.95
CA GLU A 970 24.95 13.08 36.58
C GLU A 970 24.69 11.64 36.15
N ILE A 971 23.78 10.97 36.85
CA ILE A 971 23.37 9.59 36.52
C ILE A 971 21.99 9.68 35.88
N PRO A 972 21.83 9.33 34.60
CA PRO A 972 20.54 9.40 33.92
C PRO A 972 19.63 8.23 34.34
N TYR A 973 18.35 8.54 34.46
CA TYR A 973 17.23 7.65 34.71
C TYR A 973 16.09 8.01 33.75
N THR A 974 15.26 7.04 33.41
CA THR A 974 14.04 7.25 32.62
C THR A 974 12.83 7.04 33.51
N LYS A 975 12.03 8.08 33.70
CA LYS A 975 10.75 8.01 34.41
C LYS A 975 9.66 7.63 33.41
N ARG A 976 9.10 6.43 33.54
CA ARG A 976 8.05 5.89 32.68
C ARG A 976 6.70 6.00 33.36
N PHE A 977 5.76 6.68 32.72
CA PHE A 977 4.35 6.69 33.12
C PHE A 977 3.61 5.58 32.37
N THR A 978 2.80 4.80 33.07
CA THR A 978 1.95 3.76 32.47
C THR A 978 0.52 4.03 32.92
N GLN A 979 -0.42 4.14 31.98
CA GLN A 979 -1.84 4.27 32.29
C GLN A 979 -2.56 2.94 32.08
N GLU A 980 -3.20 2.45 33.14
CA GLU A 980 -4.02 1.24 33.15
C GLU A 980 -5.45 1.54 32.67
N CYS A 981 -6.20 0.48 32.33
CA CYS A 981 -7.57 0.54 31.78
C CYS A 981 -8.60 1.28 32.65
N ASP A 982 -8.37 1.38 33.96
CA ASP A 982 -9.25 2.08 34.89
C ASP A 982 -8.91 3.57 35.02
N GLY A 983 -7.96 4.06 34.21
CA GLY A 983 -7.44 5.42 34.25
C GLY A 983 -6.40 5.64 35.35
N THR A 984 -6.03 4.61 36.12
CA THR A 984 -4.93 4.73 37.08
C THR A 984 -3.61 4.85 36.34
N THR A 985 -2.73 5.70 36.87
CA THR A 985 -1.39 5.90 36.34
C THR A 985 -0.38 5.35 37.33
N SER A 986 0.51 4.48 36.86
CA SER A 986 1.68 4.00 37.61
C SER A 986 2.94 4.66 37.07
N VAL A 987 3.92 4.86 37.96
CA VAL A 987 5.23 5.43 37.62
C VAL A 987 6.27 4.37 37.92
N SER A 988 7.10 4.06 36.93
CA SER A 988 8.27 3.19 37.06
C SER A 988 9.52 3.96 36.66
N TRP A 989 10.66 3.66 37.28
CA TRP A 989 11.94 4.28 36.99
C TRP A 989 12.85 3.25 36.35
N LEU A 990 13.51 3.60 35.26
CA LEU A 990 14.50 2.77 34.60
C LEU A 990 15.88 3.41 34.78
N ASP A 991 16.91 2.61 35.04
CA ASP A 991 18.30 3.07 35.01
C ASP A 991 18.81 3.28 33.58
N ALA A 992 20.09 3.64 33.45
CA ALA A 992 20.74 3.89 32.15
C ALA A 992 20.79 2.65 31.23
N ASP A 993 20.62 1.44 31.78
CA ASP A 993 20.60 0.18 31.05
C ASP A 993 19.15 -0.27 30.71
N GLY A 994 18.15 0.53 31.09
CA GLY A 994 16.73 0.25 30.85
C GLY A 994 16.11 -0.72 31.85
N VAL A 995 16.78 -1.01 32.97
CA VAL A 995 16.30 -1.93 34.01
C VAL A 995 15.45 -1.16 35.02
N GLU A 996 14.31 -1.72 35.41
CA GLU A 996 13.42 -1.12 36.40
C GLU A 996 14.07 -1.09 37.79
N VAL A 997 14.09 0.09 38.40
CA VAL A 997 14.67 0.39 39.72
C VAL A 997 13.65 1.11 40.61
N GLU A 998 13.87 1.08 41.93
CA GLU A 998 13.13 1.98 42.83
C GLU A 998 13.46 3.44 42.49
N GLU A 999 12.54 4.37 42.82
CA GLU A 999 12.73 5.80 42.62
C GLU A 999 14.08 6.25 43.21
N PRO A 1000 14.97 6.89 42.41
CA PRO A 1000 16.29 7.24 42.92
C PRO A 1000 16.20 8.26 44.05
N GLU A 1001 16.81 7.96 45.20
CA GLU A 1001 16.86 8.89 46.33
C GLU A 1001 17.89 10.01 46.06
N GLY A 1002 17.42 11.26 45.89
CA GLY A 1002 18.24 12.47 45.87
C GLY A 1002 17.65 13.60 45.00
N ASP A 1003 18.46 14.62 44.71
CA ASP A 1003 18.03 15.75 43.87
C ASP A 1003 18.00 15.32 42.40
N LEU A 1004 16.80 14.98 41.96
CA LEU A 1004 16.48 14.66 40.58
C LEU A 1004 16.24 15.95 39.81
N THR A 1005 17.00 16.13 38.72
CA THR A 1005 16.84 17.27 37.80
C THR A 1005 16.51 16.69 36.43
N ALA A 1006 15.53 17.24 35.71
CA ALA A 1006 15.28 16.82 34.32
C ALA A 1006 16.60 16.89 33.53
N CYS A 1007 16.88 15.88 32.69
CA CYS A 1007 18.11 15.86 31.91
C CYS A 1007 18.17 17.13 31.05
N GLU A 1008 19.09 18.05 31.32
CA GLU A 1008 19.42 19.10 30.36
C GLU A 1008 20.05 18.39 29.15
N GLY A 1009 19.42 18.51 27.98
CA GLY A 1009 19.79 17.78 26.77
C GLY A 1009 21.30 17.85 26.47
N GLY A 1010 21.86 16.75 25.99
CA GLY A 1010 23.26 16.66 25.59
C GLY A 1010 23.66 17.83 24.70
N THR A 1011 24.49 18.73 25.23
CA THR A 1011 25.00 19.87 24.48
C THR A 1011 26.04 19.42 23.46
N ARG A 1012 25.67 19.43 22.19
CA ARG A 1012 26.62 19.64 21.09
C ARG A 1012 27.13 21.10 21.21
N PRO A 1013 28.38 21.44 20.85
CA PRO A 1013 28.86 22.82 20.96
C PRO A 1013 28.03 23.76 20.07
N VAL A 1014 27.34 24.71 20.71
CA VAL A 1014 26.45 25.69 20.08
C VAL A 1014 27.25 26.62 19.16
N ASP A 1015 26.80 26.77 17.92
CA ASP A 1015 27.28 27.79 16.99
C ASP A 1015 26.57 29.12 17.29
N PRO A 1016 27.25 30.18 17.75
CA PRO A 1016 26.63 31.45 18.11
C PRO A 1016 26.12 32.27 16.90
N SER A 1017 26.10 31.71 15.69
CA SER A 1017 25.58 32.36 14.49
C SER A 1017 24.19 31.89 14.05
N ASP A 1018 23.60 30.87 14.69
CA ASP A 1018 22.25 30.41 14.40
C ASP A 1018 21.24 30.90 15.47
N PRO A 1019 20.33 31.83 15.14
CA PRO A 1019 19.35 32.34 16.10
C PRO A 1019 18.24 31.35 16.46
N ASP A 1020 18.14 30.19 15.80
CA ASP A 1020 17.05 29.22 16.02
C ASP A 1020 17.45 27.98 16.85
N ASP A 1021 18.72 27.85 17.26
CA ASP A 1021 19.27 26.62 17.85
C ASP A 1021 19.15 26.52 19.39
N GLY A 1022 18.01 26.96 19.94
CA GLY A 1022 17.77 27.03 21.39
C GLY A 1022 16.39 26.59 21.89
N MET A 1023 15.48 26.14 21.02
CA MET A 1023 14.13 25.76 21.42
C MET A 1023 14.04 24.25 21.72
N VAL A 1024 13.63 23.89 22.93
CA VAL A 1024 13.47 22.49 23.34
C VAL A 1024 12.04 22.07 23.07
N VAL A 1025 11.83 20.93 22.39
CA VAL A 1025 10.50 20.35 22.20
C VAL A 1025 10.14 19.53 23.44
N ASP A 1026 9.12 19.99 24.18
CA ASP A 1026 8.52 19.27 25.30
C ASP A 1026 7.22 18.58 24.89
N THR A 1027 6.81 17.55 25.64
CA THR A 1027 5.57 16.79 25.40
C THR A 1027 4.72 16.70 26.66
N GLY A 1028 3.39 16.71 26.54
CA GLY A 1028 2.46 16.56 27.66
C GLY A 1028 1.26 15.66 27.34
N VAL A 1029 0.70 15.01 28.36
CA VAL A 1029 -0.49 14.14 28.24
C VAL A 1029 -1.49 14.46 29.36
N ARG A 1030 -2.78 14.46 29.04
CA ARG A 1030 -3.88 14.71 30.01
C ARG A 1030 -5.12 13.88 29.67
N ALA A 1031 -5.59 13.09 30.64
CA ALA A 1031 -6.92 12.47 30.59
C ALA A 1031 -7.96 13.39 31.24
N VAL A 1032 -9.13 13.53 30.62
CA VAL A 1032 -10.15 14.51 31.00
C VAL A 1032 -11.53 13.85 31.00
N THR A 1033 -12.32 14.13 32.03
CA THR A 1033 -13.73 13.73 32.13
C THR A 1033 -14.61 14.95 32.37
N GLY A 1034 -15.71 15.03 31.62
CA GLY A 1034 -16.74 16.05 31.75
C GLY A 1034 -16.50 17.31 30.91
N THR A 1035 -17.21 18.38 31.26
CA THR A 1035 -17.36 19.58 30.40
C THR A 1035 -16.33 20.67 30.68
N ALA A 1036 -15.27 20.38 31.43
CA ALA A 1036 -14.26 21.38 31.76
C ALA A 1036 -13.37 21.67 30.54
N VAL A 1037 -13.35 22.93 30.12
CA VAL A 1037 -12.55 23.38 28.97
C VAL A 1037 -11.05 23.20 29.27
N GLN A 1038 -10.34 22.58 28.34
CA GLN A 1038 -8.88 22.44 28.31
C GLN A 1038 -8.34 23.34 27.21
N ASP A 1039 -7.85 24.52 27.59
CA ASP A 1039 -7.29 25.49 26.64
C ASP A 1039 -5.76 25.35 26.61
N LEU A 1040 -5.27 24.44 25.77
CA LEU A 1040 -3.84 24.10 25.72
C LEU A 1040 -3.02 25.23 25.11
N ALA A 1041 -3.58 25.99 24.17
CA ALA A 1041 -2.88 27.14 23.58
C ALA A 1041 -2.72 28.30 24.57
N ALA A 1042 -3.64 28.46 25.53
CA ALA A 1042 -3.48 29.42 26.62
C ALA A 1042 -2.53 28.95 27.73
N GLU A 1043 -2.42 27.63 27.92
CA GLU A 1043 -1.58 27.02 28.96
C GLU A 1043 -0.10 26.90 28.52
N PHE A 1044 0.13 26.56 27.25
CA PHE A 1044 1.46 26.33 26.67
C PHE A 1044 1.71 27.31 25.52
N ALA A 1045 2.54 28.32 25.77
CA ALA A 1045 3.06 29.17 24.71
C ALA A 1045 3.81 28.29 23.68
N ASP A 1046 3.70 28.63 22.40
CA ASP A 1046 4.37 27.92 21.31
C ASP A 1046 4.00 26.43 21.19
N LEU A 1047 2.74 26.09 21.46
CA LEU A 1047 2.14 24.78 21.21
C LEU A 1047 2.36 24.35 19.75
N GLN A 1048 3.00 23.21 19.51
CA GLN A 1048 3.38 22.73 18.19
C GLN A 1048 2.40 21.70 17.63
N SER A 1049 1.92 20.78 18.46
CA SER A 1049 0.92 19.79 18.05
C SER A 1049 0.04 19.35 19.20
N VAL A 1050 -1.16 18.88 18.91
CA VAL A 1050 -2.07 18.24 19.85
C VAL A 1050 -2.85 17.11 19.16
N SER A 1051 -2.93 15.96 19.81
CA SER A 1051 -3.75 14.80 19.45
C SER A 1051 -4.85 14.61 20.50
N LEU A 1052 -6.10 14.51 20.04
CA LEU A 1052 -7.28 14.18 20.83
C LEU A 1052 -7.68 12.72 20.55
N THR A 1053 -8.03 11.97 21.59
CA THR A 1053 -8.73 10.68 21.47
C THR A 1053 -9.97 10.69 22.35
N VAL A 1054 -11.16 10.53 21.77
CA VAL A 1054 -12.43 10.55 22.51
C VAL A 1054 -12.81 9.13 22.92
N LEU A 1055 -12.78 8.84 24.22
CA LEU A 1055 -13.05 7.52 24.79
C LEU A 1055 -14.56 7.30 25.02
N ALA A 1056 -15.28 8.33 25.45
CA ALA A 1056 -16.72 8.29 25.67
C ALA A 1056 -17.37 9.66 25.43
N GLY A 1057 -18.66 9.69 25.07
CA GLY A 1057 -19.42 10.91 24.82
C GLY A 1057 -18.99 11.64 23.53
N ALA A 1058 -19.01 12.98 23.56
CA ALA A 1058 -18.49 13.81 22.49
C ALA A 1058 -17.67 14.97 23.07
N VAL A 1059 -16.69 15.47 22.32
CA VAL A 1059 -15.82 16.59 22.72
C VAL A 1059 -15.99 17.73 21.73
N ALA A 1060 -16.36 18.91 22.22
CA ALA A 1060 -16.31 20.15 21.46
C ALA A 1060 -14.86 20.59 21.34
N VAL A 1061 -14.39 20.73 20.10
CA VAL A 1061 -13.04 21.17 19.74
C VAL A 1061 -13.12 22.53 19.08
N THR A 1062 -12.30 23.47 19.55
CA THR A 1062 -12.19 24.82 18.99
C THR A 1062 -10.74 25.07 18.57
N MET A 1063 -10.53 25.32 17.27
CA MET A 1063 -9.25 25.70 16.67
C MET A 1063 -9.30 27.14 16.16
N ALA A 1064 -8.18 27.69 15.68
CA ALA A 1064 -8.03 29.11 15.34
C ALA A 1064 -8.97 29.61 14.23
N ASP A 1065 -9.47 28.73 13.38
CA ASP A 1065 -10.27 29.00 12.19
C ASP A 1065 -11.77 28.65 12.33
N GLY A 1066 -12.20 28.11 13.47
CA GLY A 1066 -13.47 27.37 13.56
C GLY A 1066 -14.39 27.68 14.75
N SER A 1067 -15.68 27.47 14.52
CA SER A 1067 -16.67 27.24 15.59
C SER A 1067 -16.50 25.83 16.18
N ASP A 1068 -16.95 25.63 17.43
CA ASP A 1068 -16.91 24.33 18.12
C ASP A 1068 -17.39 23.16 17.24
N VAL A 1069 -16.49 22.22 16.95
CA VAL A 1069 -16.79 20.97 16.24
C VAL A 1069 -16.92 19.85 17.26
N ALA A 1070 -18.04 19.13 17.26
CA ALA A 1070 -18.25 18.00 18.15
C ALA A 1070 -17.64 16.72 17.57
N ILE A 1071 -16.65 16.16 18.27
CA ILE A 1071 -15.97 14.91 17.92
C ILE A 1071 -16.56 13.76 18.76
N PRO A 1072 -17.13 12.71 18.16
CA PRO A 1072 -17.77 11.62 18.90
C PRO A 1072 -16.75 10.60 19.45
N ALA A 1073 -17.19 9.76 20.38
CA ALA A 1073 -16.41 8.64 20.92
C ALA A 1073 -15.91 7.68 19.81
N GLY A 1074 -14.72 7.12 20.02
CA GLY A 1074 -14.04 6.24 19.07
C GLY A 1074 -13.23 6.97 18.00
N VAL A 1075 -13.20 8.31 18.02
CA VAL A 1075 -12.44 9.12 17.05
C VAL A 1075 -11.16 9.67 17.68
N ALA A 1076 -10.07 9.60 16.92
CA ALA A 1076 -8.81 10.27 17.21
C ALA A 1076 -8.48 11.31 16.12
N MET A 1077 -7.99 12.48 16.52
CA MET A 1077 -7.64 13.58 15.62
C MET A 1077 -6.35 14.25 16.08
N THR A 1078 -5.54 14.75 15.15
CA THR A 1078 -4.30 15.47 15.44
C THR A 1078 -4.25 16.79 14.68
N TRP A 1079 -3.81 17.84 15.37
CA TRP A 1079 -3.51 19.15 14.81
C TRP A 1079 -2.05 19.49 15.09
N SER A 1080 -1.35 20.09 14.12
CA SER A 1080 0.04 20.50 14.26
C SER A 1080 0.31 21.78 13.48
N VAL A 1081 1.33 22.54 13.86
CA VAL A 1081 1.80 23.69 13.08
C VAL A 1081 2.29 23.26 11.70
N ALA A 1082 1.94 24.01 10.66
CA ALA A 1082 2.57 23.90 9.36
C ALA A 1082 3.86 24.73 9.39
N LYS A 1083 5.02 24.06 9.23
CA LYS A 1083 6.37 24.64 9.38
C LYS A 1083 6.63 25.94 8.58
N ASP A 1084 5.84 26.21 7.55
CA ASP A 1084 6.11 27.27 6.59
C ASP A 1084 5.29 28.56 6.85
N THR A 1085 4.26 28.50 7.71
CA THR A 1085 3.35 29.65 7.95
C THR A 1085 3.02 29.92 9.40
N ASP A 1086 3.04 28.90 10.26
CA ASP A 1086 2.64 29.02 11.67
C ASP A 1086 3.80 28.71 12.60
N THR A 1087 4.12 29.63 13.51
CA THR A 1087 5.13 29.39 14.56
C THR A 1087 4.56 28.63 15.76
N ALA A 1088 3.22 28.61 15.91
CA ALA A 1088 2.49 27.98 17.01
C ALA A 1088 1.00 27.75 16.66
N LEU A 1089 0.37 26.73 17.28
CA LEU A 1089 -1.08 26.57 17.31
C LEU A 1089 -1.69 27.67 18.17
N SER A 1090 -2.22 28.72 17.52
CA SER A 1090 -2.73 29.92 18.20
C SER A 1090 -4.04 29.72 18.97
N ALA A 1091 -4.76 28.62 18.73
CA ALA A 1091 -5.91 28.20 19.52
C ALA A 1091 -6.08 26.67 19.47
N ALA A 1092 -6.26 26.05 20.63
CA ALA A 1092 -6.54 24.62 20.77
C ALA A 1092 -7.29 24.38 22.10
N SER A 1093 -8.63 24.36 22.03
CA SER A 1093 -9.50 24.20 23.19
C SER A 1093 -10.39 22.97 23.06
N PHE A 1094 -10.50 22.18 24.13
CA PHE A 1094 -11.23 20.92 24.17
C PHE A 1094 -12.17 20.87 25.38
N ALA A 1095 -13.45 20.57 25.17
CA ALA A 1095 -14.41 20.42 26.27
C ALA A 1095 -15.37 19.27 26.00
N GLY A 1096 -15.65 18.43 27.00
CA GLY A 1096 -16.73 17.46 26.87
C GLY A 1096 -18.06 18.15 26.57
N ALA A 1097 -18.81 17.64 25.60
CA ALA A 1097 -20.15 18.14 25.26
C ALA A 1097 -21.15 17.92 26.42
N ASP A 1098 -20.88 16.93 27.28
CA ASP A 1098 -21.60 16.66 28.51
C ASP A 1098 -20.68 16.07 29.60
N ALA A 1099 -21.23 15.83 30.78
CA ALA A 1099 -20.48 15.34 31.95
C ALA A 1099 -19.99 13.87 31.81
N SER A 1100 -20.51 13.12 30.83
CA SER A 1100 -20.11 11.73 30.56
C SER A 1100 -18.97 11.63 29.55
N ALA A 1101 -18.63 12.73 28.86
CA ALA A 1101 -17.52 12.75 27.93
C ALA A 1101 -16.20 12.45 28.63
N THR A 1102 -15.42 11.53 28.06
CA THR A 1102 -14.09 11.14 28.54
C THR A 1102 -13.13 11.13 27.36
N PHE A 1103 -11.99 11.80 27.47
CA PHE A 1103 -11.05 11.96 26.37
C PHE A 1103 -9.60 12.13 26.84
N LEU A 1104 -8.66 11.82 25.96
CA LEU A 1104 -7.22 11.95 26.15
C LEU A 1104 -6.67 13.03 25.21
N LEU A 1105 -5.79 13.87 25.74
CA LEU A 1105 -5.01 14.85 25.00
C LEU A 1105 -3.52 14.50 25.12
N ASN A 1106 -2.80 14.49 23.99
CA ASN A 1106 -1.35 14.43 23.93
C ASN A 1106 -0.86 15.63 23.11
N TRP A 1107 0.14 16.38 23.56
CA TRP A 1107 0.61 17.58 22.85
C TRP A 1107 2.11 17.75 22.92
N THR A 1108 2.64 18.57 22.00
CA THR A 1108 4.03 19.02 21.99
C THR A 1108 4.07 20.55 21.97
N TYR A 1109 5.07 21.16 22.61
CA TYR A 1109 5.28 22.61 22.63
C TYR A 1109 6.77 22.94 22.71
N LEU A 1110 7.16 24.16 22.36
CA LEU A 1110 8.54 24.62 22.49
C LEU A 1110 8.72 25.38 23.82
N SER A 1111 9.72 25.02 24.63
CA SER A 1111 10.04 25.68 25.91
C SER A 1111 11.30 26.53 25.91
#